data_AF-A0A7D9LEH4-F1
#
_entry.id   AF-A0A7D9LEH4-F1
#
_cell.length_a   1.000
_cell.length_b   1.000
_cell.length_c   1.000
_cell.angle_alpha   90.00
_cell.angle_beta   90.00
_cell.angle_gamma   90.00
#
_symmetry.space_group_name_H-M   'P 1'
#
loop_
_entity.id
_entity.type
_entity.pdbx_description
1 polymer ?
#
loop_
_entity_poly.entity_id
_entity_poly.type
_entity_poly.pdbx_seq_one_letter_code
_entity_poly.pdbx_strand_id
1 'polypeptide(L)'
;MYCCSCGKELQSAFVFCPSCGTRKGETSGIISPSNTETDSANADSSKRKRQSASTNPPSFSAYMKQKETERQSHFKPNKKKGRVGETQAKAKDEVIINVGLMEYEYGEAKIQRGKSFPVKLSRDMGYDEVRERALKKWEDYDRTFSRDRGYVVTFQDGKLAKQIPGSSEEFTLRKYKEGLGKSYSRIVLYLCPATEKRIESTMPITNWLSEEEAEIERVLWDSDSNVDDFADDFIDSSTEASATPVPVPSPHQPEVIQLFEVADFLPIGLDENSAVQQAIDESIQQLGNTEEEEVKNEDPNDLEDESVVILIKDHANKMVKGDPRSVVVSRLSIWETAKPYFLRQRFLQRNSLLRVTFATFEGQEDAVDNGGPRREFFHLLLGAMSKESGTLFNTSEGHIIRPNFKALQSSAFSVVGKMLATMIVQGGELPRIFSPSLCQYIQGGIDNAFPQIDEVADIIVRKSLKKLQEAKTQLDVNKCWTECEWKVDIDGLPLKINLNERHILVNEITKYYVIIRCKSMLDQFIQGLSYYGVLDFIRSSKGMAHHLFSCKKGGKVNVQQVIKTLKPAFSPQGNQRRVKEEIVMAIFIAFLKSIEDGTLQECLEDSDWKLTEQEKSIIPLLTPSHMLLFATGAANTPSIGFDPKPMITFVHDEGKSIPSAQT
;
A
#
# COMPACT_ATOMS: atom_id res chain seq x y z
N MET A 1 13.24 3.10 52.66
CA MET A 1 14.72 2.98 52.71
C MET A 1 15.29 3.85 51.61
N TYR A 2 16.45 4.49 51.75
CA TYR A 2 17.02 5.36 50.70
C TYR A 2 18.28 4.76 50.09
N CYS A 3 18.56 5.07 48.82
CA CYS A 3 19.76 4.61 48.12
C CYS A 3 21.00 5.28 48.71
N CYS A 4 21.99 4.50 49.14
CA CYS A 4 23.24 5.01 49.70
C CYS A 4 24.15 5.73 48.68
N SER A 5 23.94 5.54 47.37
CA SER A 5 24.72 6.24 46.32
C SER A 5 24.05 7.52 45.79
N CYS A 6 22.73 7.63 45.81
CA CYS A 6 22.02 8.77 45.19
C CYS A 6 20.88 9.37 46.03
N GLY A 7 20.65 8.87 47.24
CA GLY A 7 19.69 9.44 48.19
C GLY A 7 18.20 9.24 47.87
N LYS A 8 17.84 8.63 46.73
CA LYS A 8 16.43 8.40 46.35
C LYS A 8 15.76 7.29 47.15
N GLU A 9 14.46 7.45 47.39
CA GLU A 9 13.64 6.49 48.12
C GLU A 9 13.49 5.17 47.36
N LEU A 10 13.65 4.08 48.09
CA LEU A 10 13.73 2.70 47.61
C LEU A 10 12.72 1.86 48.38
N GLN A 11 11.81 1.24 47.62
CA GLN A 11 10.89 0.25 48.14
C GLN A 11 11.64 -1.04 48.51
N SER A 12 11.12 -1.77 49.51
CA SER A 12 11.79 -2.94 50.10
C SER A 12 12.08 -4.06 49.10
N ALA A 13 11.24 -4.22 48.07
CA ALA A 13 11.29 -5.29 47.07
C ALA A 13 12.40 -5.15 46.00
N PHE A 14 13.04 -3.98 45.85
CA PHE A 14 14.05 -3.79 44.81
C PHE A 14 15.47 -4.20 45.28
N VAL A 15 16.15 -5.02 44.47
CA VAL A 15 17.54 -5.47 44.68
C VAL A 15 18.56 -4.45 44.15
N PHE A 16 18.17 -3.60 43.20
CA PHE A 16 19.00 -2.54 42.62
C PHE A 16 18.22 -1.21 42.61
N CYS A 17 18.92 -0.08 42.75
CA CYS A 17 18.31 1.24 42.66
C CYS A 17 17.86 1.53 41.22
N PRO A 18 16.56 1.79 40.95
CA PRO A 18 16.08 2.05 39.60
C PRO A 18 16.66 3.31 38.95
N SER A 19 17.16 4.26 39.75
CA SER A 19 17.72 5.52 39.25
C SER A 19 19.23 5.50 38.99
N CYS A 20 20.00 4.61 39.63
CA CYS A 20 21.47 4.61 39.47
C CYS A 20 22.09 3.22 39.29
N GLY A 21 21.30 2.15 39.38
CA GLY A 21 21.77 0.78 39.15
C GLY A 21 22.56 0.15 40.30
N THR A 22 22.82 0.87 41.40
CA THR A 22 23.57 0.33 42.55
C THR A 22 22.79 -0.78 43.27
N ARG A 23 23.46 -1.89 43.58
CA ARG A 23 22.88 -3.04 44.28
C ARG A 23 22.75 -2.79 45.78
N LYS A 24 21.63 -3.22 46.36
CA LYS A 24 21.34 -3.12 47.79
C LYS A 24 22.26 -4.08 48.56
N GLY A 25 23.10 -3.55 49.44
CA GLY A 25 23.97 -4.34 50.34
C GLY A 25 25.48 -4.26 50.09
N GLU A 26 25.96 -3.54 49.07
CA GLU A 26 27.36 -3.15 49.00
C GLU A 26 27.55 -1.83 49.74
N THR A 27 28.02 -1.88 50.98
CA THR A 27 28.93 -0.86 51.53
C THR A 27 29.49 -1.32 52.88
N SER A 28 30.80 -1.33 53.01
CA SER A 28 31.50 -0.96 54.25
C SER A 28 32.97 -0.65 53.89
N GLY A 29 33.58 0.45 54.30
CA GLY A 29 33.12 1.57 55.12
C GLY A 29 34.05 2.77 54.89
N ILE A 30 33.50 3.99 54.84
CA ILE A 30 33.31 4.93 55.97
C ILE A 30 34.56 5.82 56.15
N ILE A 31 34.45 7.08 55.75
CA ILE A 31 35.12 8.19 56.46
C ILE A 31 34.09 8.71 57.45
N SER A 32 34.38 8.49 58.72
CA SER A 32 33.75 9.14 59.87
C SER A 32 34.47 10.46 60.17
N PRO A 33 33.80 11.36 60.92
CA PRO A 33 34.29 12.71 61.20
C PRO A 33 35.49 12.68 62.15
N SER A 34 36.44 13.57 61.91
CA SER A 34 37.46 13.95 62.88
C SER A 34 36.85 14.79 63.99
N ASN A 35 36.96 14.32 65.23
CA ASN A 35 37.72 15.02 66.27
C ASN A 35 38.27 14.01 67.29
N THR A 36 39.60 13.98 67.36
CA THR A 36 40.52 13.73 68.49
C THR A 36 39.98 13.06 69.76
N GLU A 37 40.62 11.96 70.19
CA GLU A 37 41.66 11.94 71.25
C GLU A 37 42.15 10.51 71.58
N THR A 38 43.47 10.44 71.78
CA THR A 38 44.29 9.64 72.72
C THR A 38 44.25 8.09 72.82
N ASP A 39 45.48 7.59 72.75
CA ASP A 39 46.13 6.64 73.66
C ASP A 39 46.06 5.11 73.45
N SER A 40 47.25 4.61 73.09
CA SER A 40 48.04 3.63 73.87
C SER A 40 47.81 2.13 73.67
N ALA A 41 48.80 1.58 72.98
CA ALA A 41 49.72 0.53 73.45
C ALA A 41 49.27 -0.94 73.53
N ASN A 42 50.00 -1.71 72.72
CA ASN A 42 50.68 -2.98 73.00
C ASN A 42 49.95 -4.34 72.92
N ALA A 43 50.43 -5.08 71.91
CA ALA A 43 51.04 -6.43 71.98
C ALA A 43 50.08 -7.62 72.27
N ASP A 44 50.20 -8.80 71.66
CA ASP A 44 51.24 -9.39 70.81
C ASP A 44 50.66 -10.60 70.04
N SER A 45 51.35 -10.97 68.95
CA SER A 45 51.37 -12.27 68.26
C SER A 45 50.07 -12.69 67.52
N SER A 46 50.08 -13.15 66.26
CA SER A 46 51.00 -14.11 65.65
C SER A 46 50.95 -14.06 64.11
N LYS A 47 52.13 -14.29 63.54
CA LYS A 47 52.54 -14.29 62.11
C LYS A 47 51.65 -15.08 61.14
N ARG A 48 51.36 -14.48 59.97
CA ARG A 48 51.41 -15.13 58.63
C ARG A 48 51.55 -14.04 57.53
N LYS A 49 52.75 -13.95 56.93
CA LYS A 49 53.12 -12.99 55.88
C LYS A 49 52.42 -13.32 54.56
N ARG A 50 51.36 -12.57 54.20
CA ARG A 50 50.90 -12.42 52.82
C ARG A 50 51.82 -11.41 52.13
N GLN A 51 52.49 -11.84 51.07
CA GLN A 51 53.25 -10.94 50.20
C GLN A 51 52.28 -10.05 49.43
N SER A 52 52.59 -8.76 49.50
CA SER A 52 51.86 -7.60 49.04
C SER A 52 51.72 -7.55 47.52
N ALA A 53 50.48 -7.65 47.03
CA ALA A 53 50.11 -7.16 45.71
C ALA A 53 50.00 -5.63 45.77
N SER A 54 50.61 -4.94 44.81
CA SER A 54 50.64 -3.49 44.73
C SER A 54 49.23 -2.89 44.71
N THR A 55 48.95 -2.00 45.66
CA THR A 55 47.71 -1.23 45.79
C THR A 55 47.71 -0.02 44.85
N ASN A 56 47.50 -0.28 43.56
CA ASN A 56 46.93 0.68 42.60
C ASN A 56 46.29 -0.13 41.46
N PRO A 57 45.01 0.08 41.11
CA PRO A 57 44.44 -0.56 39.93
C PRO A 57 45.19 -0.05 38.68
N PRO A 58 45.51 -0.94 37.71
CA PRO A 58 46.11 -0.50 36.46
C PRO A 58 45.20 0.52 35.79
N SER A 59 45.79 1.55 35.17
CA SER A 59 45.03 2.52 34.39
C SER A 59 44.18 1.80 33.34
N PHE A 60 43.07 2.41 32.90
CA PHE A 60 42.16 1.81 31.92
C PHE A 60 42.89 1.29 30.67
N SER A 61 43.97 1.96 30.25
CA SER A 61 44.80 1.53 29.12
C SER A 61 45.63 0.27 29.42
N ALA A 62 46.12 0.12 30.65
CA ALA A 62 46.83 -1.08 31.11
C ALA A 62 45.85 -2.26 31.31
N TYR A 63 44.64 -2.01 31.82
CA TYR A 63 43.57 -3.00 31.89
C TYR A 63 43.13 -3.47 30.50
N MET A 64 42.98 -2.56 29.53
CA MET A 64 42.65 -2.90 28.14
C MET A 64 43.75 -3.74 27.48
N LYS A 65 45.03 -3.40 27.65
CA LYS A 65 46.16 -4.22 27.15
C LYS A 65 46.16 -5.62 27.76
N GLN A 66 45.83 -5.74 29.05
CA GLN A 66 45.74 -7.04 29.73
C GLN A 66 44.55 -7.87 29.24
N LYS A 67 43.38 -7.24 29.03
CA LYS A 67 42.20 -7.89 28.44
C LYS A 67 42.41 -8.28 26.98
N GLU A 68 43.22 -7.53 26.23
CA GLU A 68 43.53 -7.82 24.83
C GLU A 68 44.55 -8.95 24.68
N THR A 69 45.54 -9.02 25.58
CA THR A 69 46.45 -10.19 25.68
C THR A 69 45.71 -11.46 26.15
N GLU A 70 44.74 -11.33 27.06
CA GLU A 70 43.85 -12.44 27.46
C GLU A 70 43.03 -12.97 26.25
N ARG A 71 42.46 -12.06 25.44
CA ARG A 71 41.70 -12.42 24.23
C ARG A 71 42.58 -13.05 23.12
N GLN A 72 43.83 -12.60 22.98
CA GLN A 72 44.79 -13.18 22.03
C GLN A 72 45.28 -14.57 22.46
N SER A 73 45.25 -14.89 23.76
CA SER A 73 45.65 -16.20 24.28
C SER A 73 44.60 -17.32 24.07
N HIS A 74 43.34 -16.95 23.83
CA HIS A 74 42.21 -17.87 23.59
C HIS A 74 42.01 -18.27 22.12
N PHE A 75 42.73 -17.67 21.18
CA PHE A 75 42.73 -18.06 19.76
C PHE A 75 44.11 -18.58 19.36
N LYS A 76 44.38 -19.86 19.62
CA LYS A 76 45.48 -20.57 18.95
C LYS A 76 44.93 -21.25 17.69
N PRO A 77 45.35 -20.85 16.47
CA PRO A 77 45.05 -21.65 15.29
C PRO A 77 45.89 -22.93 15.32
N ASN A 78 45.24 -24.07 15.05
CA ASN A 78 45.89 -25.36 14.94
C ASN A 78 46.92 -25.34 13.79
N LYS A 79 48.17 -25.68 14.11
CA LYS A 79 49.23 -25.93 13.12
C LYS A 79 48.88 -27.17 12.28
N LYS A 80 48.67 -27.00 10.97
CA LYS A 80 48.92 -28.05 9.97
C LYS A 80 50.05 -27.63 9.04
N LYS A 81 50.86 -28.63 8.71
CA LYS A 81 52.23 -28.57 8.22
C LYS A 81 52.38 -28.08 6.77
N GLY A 82 53.49 -27.38 6.56
CA GLY A 82 54.11 -26.85 5.34
C GLY A 82 53.79 -27.45 3.98
N ARG A 83 53.70 -26.55 2.99
CA ARG A 83 54.52 -26.59 1.78
C ARG A 83 54.81 -25.15 1.31
N VAL A 84 56.12 -24.87 1.21
CA VAL A 84 56.86 -23.91 0.37
C VAL A 84 55.98 -23.14 -0.62
N GLY A 85 55.98 -21.81 -0.77
CA GLY A 85 56.87 -20.73 -0.37
C GLY A 85 56.80 -19.72 -1.51
N GLU A 86 56.04 -18.63 -1.39
CA GLU A 86 56.11 -17.43 -2.28
C GLU A 86 55.10 -16.28 -1.97
N THR A 87 54.20 -16.40 -0.99
CA THR A 87 53.07 -15.44 -0.84
C THR A 87 53.10 -14.58 0.43
N GLN A 88 54.26 -14.29 1.02
CA GLN A 88 54.33 -13.45 2.24
C GLN A 88 54.36 -11.93 1.98
N ALA A 89 54.45 -11.46 0.74
CA ALA A 89 54.42 -10.02 0.42
C ALA A 89 53.01 -9.45 0.14
N LYS A 90 52.00 -10.28 -0.21
CA LYS A 90 50.66 -9.80 -0.60
C LYS A 90 49.66 -9.62 0.55
N ALA A 91 49.91 -10.17 1.74
CA ALA A 91 48.93 -10.17 2.84
C ALA A 91 48.84 -8.86 3.65
N LYS A 92 49.80 -7.92 3.49
CA LYS A 92 49.83 -6.65 4.26
C LYS A 92 49.03 -5.52 3.64
N ASP A 93 48.55 -5.67 2.40
CA ASP A 93 47.92 -4.60 1.65
C ASP A 93 46.39 -4.75 1.50
N GLU A 94 45.81 -5.82 2.06
CA GLU A 94 44.37 -6.07 2.00
C GLU A 94 43.61 -5.48 3.19
N VAL A 95 42.50 -4.82 2.92
CA VAL A 95 41.57 -4.17 3.83
C VAL A 95 40.16 -4.68 3.57
N ILE A 96 39.27 -4.54 4.55
CA ILE A 96 37.86 -4.96 4.42
C ILE A 96 36.98 -3.72 4.54
N ILE A 97 36.07 -3.55 3.59
CA ILE A 97 35.00 -2.55 3.62
C ILE A 97 33.65 -3.24 3.47
N ASN A 98 32.55 -2.56 3.80
CA ASN A 98 31.22 -3.10 3.52
C ASN A 98 30.70 -2.56 2.19
N VAL A 99 30.06 -3.42 1.41
CA VAL A 99 29.37 -3.02 0.18
C VAL A 99 27.90 -3.41 0.27
N GLY A 100 27.02 -2.41 0.30
CA GLY A 100 25.57 -2.56 0.34
C GLY A 100 24.92 -2.58 -1.04
N LEU A 101 23.64 -2.92 -1.09
CA LEU A 101 22.81 -2.74 -2.27
C LEU A 101 21.98 -1.45 -2.15
N MET A 102 21.82 -0.74 -3.25
CA MET A 102 20.96 0.44 -3.37
C MET A 102 20.02 0.23 -4.56
N GLU A 103 18.74 0.53 -4.40
CA GLU A 103 17.72 0.40 -5.45
C GLU A 103 16.95 1.72 -5.61
N TYR A 104 16.47 2.00 -6.82
CA TYR A 104 15.62 3.14 -7.07
C TYR A 104 14.17 2.81 -6.69
N GLU A 105 13.62 3.54 -5.74
CA GLU A 105 12.19 3.55 -5.43
C GLU A 105 11.65 4.95 -5.75
N TYR A 106 10.69 5.04 -6.68
CA TYR A 106 10.08 6.32 -7.07
C TYR A 106 11.08 7.41 -7.52
N GLY A 107 12.21 7.01 -8.14
CA GLY A 107 13.25 7.92 -8.61
C GLY A 107 14.30 8.31 -7.54
N GLU A 108 14.14 7.88 -6.29
CA GLU A 108 15.12 8.09 -5.23
C GLU A 108 15.93 6.82 -4.97
N ALA A 109 17.25 6.96 -4.88
CA ALA A 109 18.15 5.86 -4.59
C ALA A 109 18.10 5.50 -3.09
N LYS A 110 17.44 4.40 -2.73
CA LYS A 110 17.30 3.94 -1.35
C LYS A 110 18.24 2.79 -1.03
N ILE A 111 18.89 2.89 0.13
CA ILE A 111 19.77 1.85 0.67
C ILE A 111 18.91 0.68 1.17
N GLN A 112 19.17 -0.52 0.66
CA GLN A 112 18.53 -1.74 1.13
C GLN A 112 19.14 -2.15 2.49
N ARG A 113 18.41 -1.88 3.58
CA ARG A 113 18.87 -2.18 4.95
C ARG A 113 19.01 -3.69 5.16
N GLY A 114 20.12 -4.11 5.77
CA GLY A 114 20.43 -5.53 6.00
C GLY A 114 21.01 -6.27 4.79
N LYS A 115 21.10 -5.61 3.62
CA LYS A 115 21.70 -6.12 2.39
C LYS A 115 23.07 -5.51 2.17
N SER A 116 24.05 -5.92 2.98
CA SER A 116 25.46 -5.52 2.82
C SER A 116 26.44 -6.65 3.17
N PHE A 117 27.53 -6.75 2.41
CA PHE A 117 28.55 -7.76 2.62
C PHE A 117 29.93 -7.14 2.83
N PRO A 118 30.78 -7.73 3.71
CA PRO A 118 32.18 -7.34 3.81
C PRO A 118 32.98 -7.85 2.60
N VAL A 119 33.65 -6.94 1.90
CA VAL A 119 34.46 -7.21 0.71
C VAL A 119 35.93 -6.93 1.03
N LYS A 120 36.81 -7.88 0.68
CA LYS A 120 38.26 -7.78 0.88
C LYS A 120 38.94 -7.16 -0.35
N LEU A 121 39.58 -6.01 -0.16
CA LEU A 121 40.12 -5.14 -1.21
C LEU A 121 41.56 -4.73 -0.90
N SER A 122 42.39 -4.35 -1.88
CA SER A 122 43.69 -3.70 -1.67
C SER A 122 43.47 -2.19 -1.53
N ARG A 123 44.37 -1.53 -0.79
CA ARG A 123 44.28 -0.11 -0.47
C ARG A 123 44.33 0.79 -1.71
N ASP A 124 45.00 0.36 -2.76
CA ASP A 124 45.24 1.18 -3.95
C ASP A 124 44.31 0.85 -5.11
N MET A 125 43.29 0.01 -4.89
CA MET A 125 42.33 -0.35 -5.94
C MET A 125 41.47 0.84 -6.36
N GLY A 126 41.34 0.99 -7.68
CA GLY A 126 40.51 1.99 -8.34
C GLY A 126 39.04 1.58 -8.48
N TYR A 127 38.24 2.46 -9.06
CA TYR A 127 36.78 2.29 -9.17
C TYR A 127 36.34 0.96 -9.80
N ASP A 128 36.86 0.65 -11.00
CA ASP A 128 36.42 -0.52 -11.77
C ASP A 128 36.80 -1.85 -11.09
N GLU A 129 37.96 -1.89 -10.43
CA GLU A 129 38.42 -3.06 -9.69
C GLU A 129 37.58 -3.30 -8.43
N VAL A 130 37.24 -2.23 -7.70
CA VAL A 130 36.33 -2.30 -6.54
C VAL A 130 34.95 -2.74 -6.97
N ARG A 131 34.44 -2.23 -8.09
CA ARG A 131 33.17 -2.63 -8.70
C ARG A 131 33.14 -4.11 -9.02
N GLU A 132 34.15 -4.63 -9.72
CA GLU A 132 34.18 -6.04 -10.12
C GLU A 132 34.25 -6.99 -8.91
N ARG A 133 35.07 -6.64 -7.90
CA ARG A 133 35.18 -7.42 -6.66
C ARG A 133 33.88 -7.41 -5.85
N ALA A 134 33.18 -6.27 -5.83
CA ALA A 134 31.89 -6.17 -5.17
C ALA A 134 30.83 -7.00 -5.88
N LEU A 135 30.76 -6.93 -7.22
CA LEU A 135 29.80 -7.71 -8.01
C LEU A 135 29.98 -9.21 -7.82
N LYS A 136 31.22 -9.68 -7.93
CA LYS A 136 31.54 -11.09 -7.70
C LYS A 136 31.15 -11.54 -6.29
N LYS A 137 31.40 -10.71 -5.27
CA LYS A 137 31.02 -11.04 -3.88
C LYS A 137 29.50 -11.15 -3.71
N TRP A 138 28.73 -10.34 -4.41
CA TRP A 138 27.26 -10.38 -4.37
C TRP A 138 26.70 -11.60 -5.11
N GLU A 139 27.25 -11.93 -6.28
CA GLU A 139 26.92 -13.13 -7.07
C GLU A 139 27.20 -14.43 -6.28
N ASP A 140 28.31 -14.48 -5.56
CA ASP A 140 28.69 -15.66 -4.77
C ASP A 140 27.79 -15.90 -3.53
N TYR A 141 27.15 -14.86 -2.99
CA TYR A 141 26.48 -14.91 -1.67
C TYR A 141 24.96 -14.70 -1.72
N ASP A 142 24.42 -14.02 -2.74
CA ASP A 142 22.99 -13.80 -2.89
C ASP A 142 22.48 -14.47 -4.18
N ARG A 143 21.73 -15.57 -4.03
CA ARG A 143 21.14 -16.33 -5.16
C ARG A 143 20.11 -15.54 -5.97
N THR A 144 19.64 -14.40 -5.44
CA THR A 144 18.69 -13.50 -6.12
C THR A 144 19.39 -12.35 -6.86
N PHE A 145 20.72 -12.25 -6.74
CA PHE A 145 21.51 -11.24 -7.42
C PHE A 145 21.78 -11.63 -8.88
N SER A 146 21.36 -10.80 -9.82
CA SER A 146 21.66 -10.94 -11.26
C SER A 146 22.48 -9.75 -11.74
N ARG A 147 23.55 -10.01 -12.51
CA ARG A 147 24.43 -9.00 -13.11
C ARG A 147 23.78 -8.25 -14.30
N ASP A 148 22.66 -8.76 -14.82
CA ASP A 148 22.01 -8.27 -16.04
C ASP A 148 21.50 -6.82 -15.91
N ARG A 149 21.32 -6.33 -14.67
CA ARG A 149 20.87 -4.96 -14.38
C ARG A 149 21.96 -3.90 -14.51
N GLY A 150 23.22 -4.29 -14.71
CA GLY A 150 24.37 -3.39 -14.86
C GLY A 150 24.57 -2.45 -13.67
N TYR A 151 25.38 -2.83 -12.68
CA TYR A 151 25.55 -2.00 -11.46
C TYR A 151 26.72 -1.03 -11.56
N VAL A 152 26.59 0.11 -10.90
CA VAL A 152 27.65 1.08 -10.63
C VAL A 152 27.92 1.19 -9.13
N VAL A 153 29.16 1.48 -8.75
CA VAL A 153 29.50 1.76 -7.34
C VAL A 153 29.20 3.22 -7.03
N THR A 154 28.48 3.46 -5.93
CA THR A 154 28.09 4.79 -5.45
C THR A 154 28.47 4.98 -3.99
N PHE A 155 28.54 6.25 -3.58
CA PHE A 155 28.60 6.63 -2.17
C PHE A 155 27.21 6.55 -1.51
N GLN A 156 27.16 6.82 -0.21
CA GLN A 156 25.90 6.80 0.57
C GLN A 156 24.82 7.76 0.06
N ASP A 157 25.20 8.81 -0.67
CA ASP A 157 24.31 9.82 -1.25
C ASP A 157 23.87 9.46 -2.69
N GLY A 158 24.23 8.28 -3.20
CA GLY A 158 23.90 7.84 -4.55
C GLY A 158 24.82 8.40 -5.64
N LYS A 159 25.79 9.26 -5.31
CA LYS A 159 26.75 9.78 -6.31
C LYS A 159 27.75 8.72 -6.73
N LEU A 160 28.18 8.77 -7.99
CA LEU A 160 29.14 7.82 -8.55
C LEU A 160 30.48 7.92 -7.84
N ALA A 161 31.01 6.79 -7.41
CA ALA A 161 32.30 6.72 -6.71
C ALA A 161 33.51 6.81 -7.66
N LYS A 162 33.43 7.59 -8.75
CA LYS A 162 34.56 7.76 -9.70
C LYS A 162 35.59 8.79 -9.21
N GLN A 163 35.16 9.77 -8.42
CA GLN A 163 36.01 10.82 -7.86
C GLN A 163 35.80 10.91 -6.34
N ILE A 164 36.80 11.40 -5.62
CA ILE A 164 36.70 11.62 -4.17
C ILE A 164 35.73 12.77 -3.88
N PRO A 165 34.74 12.62 -2.99
CA PRO A 165 33.80 13.70 -2.67
C PRO A 165 34.54 14.96 -2.19
N GLY A 166 34.29 16.10 -2.85
CA GLY A 166 34.93 17.38 -2.54
C GLY A 166 36.31 17.60 -3.18
N SER A 167 36.76 16.71 -4.07
CA SER A 167 38.00 16.85 -4.84
C SER A 167 37.80 16.41 -6.30
N SER A 168 38.65 16.87 -7.22
CA SER A 168 38.70 16.40 -8.60
C SER A 168 39.59 15.16 -8.78
N GLU A 169 40.17 14.63 -7.69
CA GLU A 169 41.00 13.43 -7.74
C GLU A 169 40.20 12.16 -8.01
N GLU A 170 40.76 11.28 -8.84
CA GLU A 170 40.21 9.97 -9.12
C GLU A 170 40.12 9.08 -7.88
N PHE A 171 39.10 8.23 -7.87
CA PHE A 171 38.83 7.35 -6.75
C PHE A 171 39.89 6.25 -6.63
N THR A 172 40.53 6.23 -5.46
CA THR A 172 41.22 5.05 -4.92
C THR A 172 40.78 4.85 -3.47
N LEU A 173 40.76 3.60 -3.02
CA LEU A 173 40.25 3.28 -1.69
C LEU A 173 41.05 3.97 -0.56
N ARG A 174 42.37 4.11 -0.73
CA ARG A 174 43.27 4.83 0.18
C ARG A 174 42.90 6.32 0.29
N LYS A 175 42.79 7.02 -0.84
CA LYS A 175 42.46 8.45 -0.87
C LYS A 175 41.06 8.72 -0.30
N TYR A 176 40.09 7.86 -0.60
CA TYR A 176 38.75 7.98 -0.04
C TYR A 176 38.75 7.81 1.48
N LYS A 177 39.52 6.83 1.99
CA LYS A 177 39.71 6.62 3.43
C LYS A 177 40.37 7.83 4.10
N GLU A 178 41.37 8.44 3.45
CA GLU A 178 42.08 9.61 3.95
C GLU A 178 41.15 10.83 4.03
N GLY A 179 40.35 11.07 2.98
CA GLY A 179 39.34 12.14 2.96
C GLY A 179 38.22 11.96 4.00
N LEU A 180 37.82 10.72 4.30
CA LEU A 180 36.79 10.44 5.31
C LEU A 180 37.31 10.47 6.77
N GLY A 181 38.61 10.29 6.99
CA GLY A 181 39.20 10.17 8.33
C GLY A 181 38.74 8.92 9.14
N LYS A 182 38.10 7.94 8.50
CA LYS A 182 37.54 6.73 9.14
C LYS A 182 38.44 5.50 8.94
N SER A 183 38.25 4.45 9.73
CA SER A 183 38.87 3.14 9.45
C SER A 183 38.19 2.47 8.25
N TYR A 184 38.90 1.63 7.49
CA TYR A 184 38.35 0.90 6.34
C TYR A 184 37.09 0.10 6.68
N SER A 185 37.03 -0.51 7.86
CA SER A 185 35.84 -1.26 8.34
C SER A 185 34.57 -0.42 8.50
N ARG A 186 34.69 0.92 8.55
CA ARG A 186 33.57 1.87 8.68
C ARG A 186 33.24 2.54 7.34
N ILE A 187 33.92 2.15 6.26
CA ILE A 187 33.60 2.59 4.91
C ILE A 187 32.50 1.67 4.37
N VAL A 188 31.43 2.28 3.87
CA VAL A 188 30.33 1.59 3.20
C VAL A 188 30.15 2.21 1.81
N LEU A 189 30.30 1.38 0.78
CA LEU A 189 29.95 1.73 -0.60
C LEU A 189 28.69 0.98 -1.01
N TYR A 190 28.04 1.37 -2.10
CA TYR A 190 26.81 0.74 -2.55
C TYR A 190 26.89 0.34 -4.02
N LEU A 191 26.33 -0.82 -4.35
CA LEU A 191 26.03 -1.22 -5.74
C LEU A 191 24.63 -0.71 -6.08
N CYS A 192 24.54 0.14 -7.08
CA CYS A 192 23.29 0.72 -7.58
C CYS A 192 23.08 0.31 -9.05
N PRO A 193 21.91 -0.20 -9.46
CA PRO A 193 21.65 -0.54 -10.86
C PRO A 193 21.69 0.71 -11.74
N ALA A 194 22.21 0.60 -12.97
CA ALA A 194 22.44 1.73 -13.87
C ALA A 194 21.16 2.24 -14.57
N THR A 195 20.00 1.63 -14.30
CA THR A 195 18.70 2.06 -14.83
C THR A 195 18.31 3.42 -14.25
N GLU A 196 18.30 4.43 -15.13
CA GLU A 196 17.79 5.81 -14.99
C GLU A 196 18.54 6.77 -14.05
N LYS A 197 19.72 7.22 -14.50
CA LYS A 197 20.20 8.57 -14.15
C LYS A 197 19.48 9.62 -14.99
N ARG A 198 18.38 10.16 -14.49
CA ARG A 198 17.83 11.45 -14.94
C ARG A 198 18.70 12.57 -14.37
N ILE A 199 19.02 13.52 -15.24
CA ILE A 199 19.87 14.70 -15.07
C ILE A 199 19.46 15.50 -13.82
N GLU A 200 20.39 15.73 -12.89
CA GLU A 200 20.26 16.75 -11.85
C GLU A 200 20.54 18.13 -12.47
N SER A 201 19.51 18.97 -12.62
CA SER A 201 19.65 20.43 -12.58
C SER A 201 18.34 21.10 -12.14
N THR A 202 18.28 21.39 -10.84
CA THR A 202 17.63 22.54 -10.17
C THR A 202 16.21 23.02 -10.57
N MET A 203 15.33 22.94 -9.55
CA MET A 203 14.12 23.74 -9.22
C MET A 203 12.75 23.23 -9.76
N PRO A 204 11.63 23.65 -9.12
CA PRO A 204 11.08 23.14 -7.86
C PRO A 204 9.75 22.42 -8.08
N ILE A 205 9.23 21.81 -7.02
CA ILE A 205 7.93 21.13 -6.97
C ILE A 205 6.81 22.14 -7.28
N THR A 206 6.17 22.04 -8.45
CA THR A 206 4.82 22.54 -8.68
C THR A 206 4.07 21.67 -9.67
N ASN A 207 2.85 21.28 -9.27
CA ASN A 207 1.69 20.92 -10.09
C ASN A 207 1.84 19.92 -11.25
N TRP A 208 1.25 18.75 -11.04
CA TRP A 208 0.74 17.90 -12.11
C TRP A 208 -0.62 18.41 -12.60
N LEU A 209 -0.78 18.43 -13.93
CA LEU A 209 -1.97 18.67 -14.78
C LEU A 209 -2.23 20.14 -15.16
N SER A 210 -1.75 20.58 -16.34
CA SER A 210 -2.49 20.53 -17.62
C SER A 210 -1.70 21.17 -18.77
N GLU A 211 -2.09 20.78 -19.98
CA GLU A 211 -1.78 21.37 -21.30
C GLU A 211 -0.51 20.88 -22.02
N GLU A 212 -0.76 20.37 -23.25
CA GLU A 212 0.17 20.18 -24.37
C GLU A 212 1.00 18.87 -24.44
N GLU A 213 0.30 17.75 -24.68
CA GLU A 213 0.76 16.79 -25.70
C GLU A 213 0.64 17.46 -27.08
N ALA A 214 1.65 18.21 -27.51
CA ALA A 214 1.92 18.50 -28.92
C ALA A 214 3.39 18.90 -29.10
N GLU A 215 4.04 18.35 -30.14
CA GLU A 215 5.36 18.75 -30.68
C GLU A 215 6.66 18.07 -30.22
N ILE A 216 6.69 16.80 -29.79
CA ILE A 216 7.92 15.99 -29.95
C ILE A 216 7.58 14.55 -30.38
N GLU A 217 6.89 14.42 -31.51
CA GLU A 217 6.94 13.19 -32.32
C GLU A 217 7.11 13.56 -33.81
N ARG A 218 8.02 14.52 -34.06
CA ARG A 218 8.55 14.78 -35.40
C ARG A 218 10.06 14.52 -35.38
N VAL A 219 10.47 13.69 -36.34
CA VAL A 219 11.84 13.31 -36.72
C VAL A 219 12.37 12.03 -36.06
N LEU A 220 11.87 10.90 -36.54
CA LEU A 220 12.68 9.70 -36.75
C LEU A 220 12.98 9.62 -38.26
N TRP A 221 14.27 9.70 -38.58
CA TRP A 221 15.05 9.20 -39.74
C TRP A 221 16.31 10.09 -39.76
N ASP A 222 17.53 9.56 -39.72
CA ASP A 222 17.99 8.65 -40.76
C ASP A 222 19.27 7.88 -40.39
N SER A 223 19.50 6.85 -41.20
CA SER A 223 20.77 6.20 -41.56
C SER A 223 21.11 4.83 -40.92
N ASP A 224 20.54 3.80 -41.54
CA ASP A 224 21.23 2.84 -42.43
C ASP A 224 22.45 2.05 -41.91
N SER A 225 22.27 0.72 -41.83
CA SER A 225 22.63 -0.24 -42.90
C SER A 225 23.34 -1.53 -42.45
N ASN A 226 22.87 -2.62 -43.07
CA ASN A 226 23.62 -3.73 -43.69
C ASN A 226 23.79 -5.11 -43.01
N VAL A 227 23.05 -6.07 -43.61
CA VAL A 227 23.34 -7.46 -44.07
C VAL A 227 24.03 -8.46 -43.14
N ASP A 228 23.41 -9.63 -42.92
CA ASP A 228 23.71 -10.84 -43.72
C ASP A 228 22.75 -12.01 -43.44
N ASP A 229 22.54 -12.78 -44.52
CA ASP A 229 21.76 -14.00 -44.70
C ASP A 229 22.05 -15.12 -43.68
N PHE A 230 21.07 -16.01 -43.45
CA PHE A 230 21.23 -17.45 -43.63
C PHE A 230 19.86 -18.16 -43.52
N ALA A 231 19.45 -18.79 -44.63
CA ALA A 231 18.43 -19.83 -44.68
C ALA A 231 19.07 -21.20 -44.42
N ASP A 232 18.35 -22.13 -43.78
CA ASP A 232 18.14 -23.47 -44.36
C ASP A 232 17.04 -24.29 -43.64
N ASP A 233 16.54 -25.23 -44.44
CA ASP A 233 15.46 -26.22 -44.34
C ASP A 233 15.37 -27.14 -43.10
N PHE A 234 14.22 -27.79 -42.86
CA PHE A 234 14.01 -29.24 -43.12
C PHE A 234 12.66 -29.83 -42.61
N ILE A 235 11.81 -30.20 -43.57
CA ILE A 235 11.07 -31.47 -43.83
C ILE A 235 10.12 -32.14 -42.79
N ASP A 236 8.94 -32.43 -43.35
CA ASP A 236 7.80 -33.30 -43.02
C ASP A 236 8.11 -34.82 -42.99
N SER A 237 7.39 -35.59 -42.16
CA SER A 237 6.65 -36.82 -42.55
C SER A 237 6.47 -37.87 -41.43
N SER A 238 5.25 -38.39 -41.41
CA SER A 238 4.69 -39.52 -40.68
C SER A 238 5.17 -40.88 -41.20
N THR A 239 5.16 -41.96 -40.39
CA THR A 239 4.46 -43.28 -40.61
C THR A 239 4.88 -44.43 -39.65
N GLU A 240 4.08 -45.50 -39.70
CA GLU A 240 3.66 -46.49 -38.70
C GLU A 240 4.48 -47.81 -38.56
N ALA A 241 3.95 -48.69 -37.68
CA ALA A 241 3.99 -50.17 -37.63
C ALA A 241 5.11 -50.85 -36.80
N SER A 242 4.95 -51.99 -36.12
CA SER A 242 3.84 -52.89 -35.72
C SER A 242 4.44 -54.03 -34.84
N ALA A 243 3.63 -54.63 -33.96
CA ALA A 243 3.57 -56.07 -33.59
C ALA A 243 3.55 -56.44 -32.08
N THR A 244 2.57 -57.31 -31.78
CA THR A 244 1.92 -57.85 -30.56
C THR A 244 2.57 -59.21 -30.09
N PRO A 245 2.08 -60.04 -29.10
CA PRO A 245 0.74 -60.17 -28.44
C PRO A 245 0.65 -60.54 -26.90
N VAL A 246 -0.36 -60.02 -26.14
CA VAL A 246 -1.62 -60.64 -25.54
C VAL A 246 -1.41 -61.49 -24.24
N PRO A 247 -2.25 -61.47 -23.14
CA PRO A 247 -3.74 -61.52 -23.10
C PRO A 247 -4.54 -60.60 -22.13
N VAL A 248 -5.87 -60.69 -22.34
CA VAL A 248 -7.03 -59.81 -22.06
C VAL A 248 -7.81 -60.20 -20.77
N PRO A 249 -8.57 -59.27 -20.14
CA PRO A 249 -10.03 -59.42 -20.01
C PRO A 249 -10.84 -58.18 -20.48
N SER A 250 -12.10 -58.41 -20.86
CA SER A 250 -13.01 -57.62 -21.71
C SER A 250 -13.47 -56.23 -21.24
N PRO A 251 -13.82 -55.31 -22.17
CA PRO A 251 -14.75 -54.21 -21.94
C PRO A 251 -16.07 -54.31 -22.75
N HIS A 252 -17.14 -53.77 -22.15
CA HIS A 252 -18.48 -53.61 -22.73
C HIS A 252 -18.55 -52.45 -23.76
N GLN A 253 -19.55 -52.53 -24.64
CA GLN A 253 -19.75 -51.78 -25.89
C GLN A 253 -19.96 -50.26 -25.73
N PRO A 254 -19.72 -49.47 -26.80
CA PRO A 254 -20.13 -48.06 -26.89
C PRO A 254 -21.60 -47.91 -27.33
N GLU A 255 -22.34 -47.01 -26.68
CA GLU A 255 -23.68 -46.61 -27.10
C GLU A 255 -23.63 -45.70 -28.33
N VAL A 256 -24.52 -46.00 -29.27
CA VAL A 256 -24.77 -45.26 -30.51
C VAL A 256 -25.57 -43.98 -30.17
N ILE A 257 -25.09 -42.81 -30.58
CA ILE A 257 -25.90 -41.59 -30.57
C ILE A 257 -26.94 -41.71 -31.69
N GLN A 258 -28.20 -41.94 -31.33
CA GLN A 258 -29.33 -41.81 -32.26
C GLN A 258 -29.53 -40.34 -32.62
N LEU A 259 -29.44 -40.01 -33.90
CA LEU A 259 -30.04 -38.77 -34.42
C LEU A 259 -31.56 -38.94 -34.36
N PHE A 260 -32.24 -38.03 -33.65
CA PHE A 260 -33.69 -37.92 -33.68
C PHE A 260 -34.11 -37.09 -34.90
N GLU A 261 -35.08 -37.59 -35.67
CA GLU A 261 -35.74 -36.83 -36.73
C GLU A 261 -36.80 -35.90 -36.11
N VAL A 262 -36.97 -34.73 -36.73
CA VAL A 262 -37.85 -33.62 -36.28
C VAL A 262 -39.32 -34.04 -36.11
N ALA A 263 -39.72 -35.18 -36.67
CA ALA A 263 -41.07 -35.74 -36.57
C ALA A 263 -41.46 -36.22 -35.15
N ASP A 264 -40.50 -36.43 -34.25
CA ASP A 264 -40.74 -36.99 -32.92
C ASP A 264 -41.34 -36.00 -31.89
N PHE A 265 -41.49 -34.71 -32.25
CA PHE A 265 -42.01 -33.66 -31.38
C PHE A 265 -43.41 -33.13 -31.76
N LEU A 266 -44.10 -33.76 -32.72
CA LEU A 266 -45.45 -33.35 -33.12
C LEU A 266 -46.51 -33.91 -32.16
N PRO A 267 -47.35 -33.07 -31.51
CA PRO A 267 -48.53 -33.54 -30.79
C PRO A 267 -49.47 -34.28 -31.74
N ILE A 268 -49.99 -35.43 -31.31
CA ILE A 268 -50.85 -36.28 -32.15
C ILE A 268 -52.10 -35.50 -32.57
N GLY A 269 -52.25 -35.28 -33.89
CA GLY A 269 -53.48 -34.78 -34.51
C GLY A 269 -53.44 -33.35 -35.07
N LEU A 270 -52.27 -32.69 -35.13
CA LEU A 270 -52.13 -31.35 -35.71
C LEU A 270 -51.13 -31.35 -36.88
N ASP A 271 -51.45 -30.63 -37.95
CA ASP A 271 -50.49 -30.36 -39.04
C ASP A 271 -49.41 -29.35 -38.61
N GLU A 272 -48.24 -29.40 -39.25
CA GLU A 272 -47.06 -28.61 -38.86
C GLU A 272 -47.33 -27.11 -38.79
N ASN A 273 -48.12 -26.57 -39.73
CA ASN A 273 -48.43 -25.14 -39.75
C ASN A 273 -49.41 -24.77 -38.63
N SER A 274 -50.35 -25.65 -38.30
CA SER A 274 -51.28 -25.46 -37.18
C SER A 274 -50.59 -25.55 -35.82
N ALA A 275 -49.65 -26.49 -35.65
CA ALA A 275 -48.87 -26.62 -34.42
C ALA A 275 -47.95 -25.40 -34.18
N VAL A 276 -47.34 -24.88 -35.25
CA VAL A 276 -46.52 -23.66 -35.19
C VAL A 276 -47.38 -22.43 -34.88
N GLN A 277 -48.55 -22.31 -35.53
CA GLN A 277 -49.45 -21.18 -35.27
C GLN A 277 -49.99 -21.20 -33.84
N GLN A 278 -50.31 -22.38 -33.30
CA GLN A 278 -50.79 -22.53 -31.93
C GLN A 278 -49.70 -22.21 -30.90
N ALA A 279 -48.43 -22.55 -31.17
CA ALA A 279 -47.30 -22.16 -30.33
C ALA A 279 -47.02 -20.64 -30.36
N ILE A 280 -47.24 -20.01 -31.51
CA ILE A 280 -47.17 -18.54 -31.67
C ILE A 280 -48.32 -17.88 -30.91
N ASP A 281 -49.54 -18.38 -31.03
CA ASP A 281 -50.72 -17.84 -30.36
C ASP A 281 -50.66 -18.03 -28.83
N GLU A 282 -50.13 -19.16 -28.35
CA GLU A 282 -49.84 -19.38 -26.92
C GLU A 282 -48.73 -18.47 -26.41
N SER A 283 -47.69 -18.20 -27.21
CA SER A 283 -46.65 -17.23 -26.86
C SER A 283 -47.22 -15.80 -26.81
N ILE A 284 -48.15 -15.45 -27.70
CA ILE A 284 -48.84 -14.16 -27.71
C ILE A 284 -49.80 -14.04 -26.52
N GLN A 285 -50.49 -15.11 -26.11
CA GLN A 285 -51.31 -15.11 -24.89
C GLN A 285 -50.48 -15.06 -23.60
N GLN A 286 -49.31 -15.71 -23.56
CA GLN A 286 -48.37 -15.60 -22.45
C GLN A 286 -47.76 -14.19 -22.35
N LEU A 287 -47.58 -13.50 -23.48
CA LEU A 287 -47.14 -12.11 -23.51
C LEU A 287 -48.27 -11.09 -23.28
N GLY A 288 -49.52 -11.44 -23.62
CA GLY A 288 -50.70 -10.56 -23.58
C GLY A 288 -51.51 -10.58 -22.28
N ASN A 289 -51.18 -11.45 -21.32
CA ASN A 289 -51.79 -11.48 -19.98
C ASN A 289 -50.95 -10.78 -18.90
N THR A 290 -49.93 -10.02 -19.30
CA THR A 290 -49.39 -8.97 -18.43
C THR A 290 -50.33 -7.79 -18.60
N GLU A 291 -51.24 -7.60 -17.65
CA GLU A 291 -51.97 -6.34 -17.53
C GLU A 291 -50.95 -5.21 -17.69
N GLU A 292 -51.26 -4.26 -18.57
CA GLU A 292 -50.57 -2.98 -18.68
C GLU A 292 -50.76 -2.23 -17.35
N GLU A 293 -50.04 -2.66 -16.30
CA GLU A 293 -49.56 -1.70 -15.33
C GLU A 293 -48.64 -0.79 -16.13
N GLU A 294 -49.06 0.46 -16.31
CA GLU A 294 -48.18 1.56 -16.63
C GLU A 294 -47.01 1.51 -15.64
N VAL A 295 -45.94 0.81 -16.01
CA VAL A 295 -44.65 0.89 -15.34
C VAL A 295 -44.22 2.33 -15.58
N LYS A 296 -44.49 3.18 -14.59
CA LYS A 296 -43.75 4.41 -14.41
C LYS A 296 -42.29 4.03 -14.58
N ASN A 297 -41.59 4.71 -15.49
CA ASN A 297 -40.13 4.64 -15.56
C ASN A 297 -39.57 5.10 -14.20
N GLU A 298 -39.48 4.18 -13.25
CA GLU A 298 -38.72 4.33 -12.02
C GLU A 298 -37.26 4.08 -12.41
N ASP A 299 -36.40 5.05 -12.08
CA ASP A 299 -34.98 5.00 -12.37
C ASP A 299 -34.41 3.77 -11.61
N PRO A 300 -33.58 2.90 -12.22
CA PRO A 300 -32.98 1.76 -11.53
C PRO A 300 -32.10 2.11 -10.29
N ASN A 301 -32.03 3.39 -9.91
CA ASN A 301 -31.34 3.98 -8.76
C ASN A 301 -32.27 4.55 -7.65
N ASP A 302 -33.57 4.24 -7.63
CA ASP A 302 -34.55 4.79 -6.67
C ASP A 302 -34.44 4.25 -5.20
N LEU A 303 -33.25 3.89 -4.73
CA LEU A 303 -33.02 3.71 -3.29
C LEU A 303 -32.57 5.03 -2.67
N GLU A 304 -33.42 5.62 -1.84
CA GLU A 304 -33.04 6.78 -1.02
C GLU A 304 -31.82 6.44 -0.15
N ASP A 305 -30.84 7.36 -0.07
CA ASP A 305 -29.60 7.16 0.69
C ASP A 305 -29.89 6.83 2.18
N GLU A 306 -30.95 7.39 2.77
CA GLU A 306 -31.43 7.03 4.12
C GLU A 306 -31.89 5.57 4.24
N SER A 307 -32.55 5.01 3.23
CA SER A 307 -33.00 3.60 3.21
C SER A 307 -31.83 2.64 3.11
N VAL A 308 -30.80 2.99 2.33
CA VAL A 308 -29.56 2.22 2.21
C VAL A 308 -28.85 2.09 3.57
N VAL A 309 -28.76 3.18 4.34
CA VAL A 309 -28.12 3.17 5.67
C VAL A 309 -28.82 2.21 6.63
N ILE A 310 -30.16 2.13 6.58
CA ILE A 310 -30.93 1.21 7.43
C ILE A 310 -30.61 -0.25 7.07
N LEU A 311 -30.61 -0.57 5.77
CA LEU A 311 -30.26 -1.92 5.29
C LEU A 311 -28.85 -2.35 5.72
N ILE A 312 -27.87 -1.44 5.62
CA ILE A 312 -26.49 -1.71 6.06
C ILE A 312 -26.43 -1.90 7.57
N LYS A 313 -27.10 -1.05 8.38
CA LYS A 313 -27.17 -1.19 9.84
C LYS A 313 -27.72 -2.57 10.24
N ASP A 314 -28.80 -3.01 9.61
CA ASP A 314 -29.43 -4.29 9.90
C ASP A 314 -28.52 -5.48 9.55
N HIS A 315 -27.82 -5.39 8.41
CA HIS A 315 -26.81 -6.38 8.04
C HIS A 315 -25.64 -6.39 9.03
N ALA A 316 -25.14 -5.22 9.41
CA ALA A 316 -24.05 -5.06 10.36
C ALA A 316 -24.37 -5.67 11.73
N ASN A 317 -25.57 -5.41 12.25
CA ASN A 317 -26.05 -5.95 13.52
C ASN A 317 -26.13 -7.48 13.53
N LYS A 318 -26.46 -8.10 12.38
CA LYS A 318 -26.47 -9.56 12.23
C LYS A 318 -25.06 -10.16 12.21
N MET A 319 -24.10 -9.42 11.66
CA MET A 319 -22.76 -9.92 11.35
C MET A 319 -21.75 -9.71 12.48
N VAL A 320 -21.80 -8.57 13.18
CA VAL A 320 -20.81 -8.21 14.21
C VAL A 320 -21.17 -8.85 15.56
N LYS A 321 -20.30 -9.74 16.07
CA LYS A 321 -20.54 -10.50 17.32
C LYS A 321 -19.26 -10.71 18.12
N GLY A 322 -19.41 -10.82 19.44
CA GLY A 322 -18.35 -11.20 20.38
C GLY A 322 -17.42 -10.05 20.80
N ASP A 323 -16.40 -10.40 21.59
CA ASP A 323 -15.51 -9.42 22.24
C ASP A 323 -14.63 -8.66 21.24
N PRO A 324 -14.43 -7.34 21.42
CA PRO A 324 -13.67 -6.53 20.47
C PRO A 324 -12.25 -7.05 20.25
N ARG A 325 -11.78 -6.99 19.00
CA ARG A 325 -10.43 -7.40 18.60
C ARG A 325 -9.56 -6.19 18.31
N SER A 326 -8.36 -6.15 18.90
CA SER A 326 -7.45 -5.03 18.76
C SER A 326 -6.62 -5.07 17.47
N VAL A 327 -6.42 -3.90 16.88
CA VAL A 327 -5.55 -3.67 15.72
C VAL A 327 -4.67 -2.47 16.03
N VAL A 328 -3.35 -2.64 15.91
CA VAL A 328 -2.37 -1.57 16.07
C VAL A 328 -1.83 -1.18 14.70
N VAL A 329 -1.95 0.09 14.34
CA VAL A 329 -1.60 0.64 13.01
C VAL A 329 -0.81 1.94 13.12
N SER A 330 -0.09 2.30 12.05
CA SER A 330 0.63 3.59 11.95
C SER A 330 -0.10 4.51 10.98
N ARG A 331 -0.33 5.77 11.37
CA ARG A 331 -0.88 6.82 10.48
C ARG A 331 -0.02 7.05 9.23
N LEU A 332 1.30 6.86 9.35
CA LEU A 332 2.26 7.06 8.27
C LEU A 332 2.37 5.85 7.31
N SER A 333 1.84 4.69 7.69
CA SER A 333 2.01 3.45 6.93
C SER A 333 0.82 2.52 7.16
N ILE A 334 -0.37 3.02 6.82
CA ILE A 334 -1.65 2.34 7.10
C ILE A 334 -1.72 1.02 6.36
N TRP A 335 -1.39 0.99 5.07
CA TRP A 335 -1.47 -0.24 4.27
C TRP A 335 -0.54 -1.33 4.83
N GLU A 336 0.74 -1.00 5.03
CA GLU A 336 1.75 -1.96 5.49
C GLU A 336 1.46 -2.50 6.90
N THR A 337 0.89 -1.68 7.78
CA THR A 337 0.55 -2.11 9.15
C THR A 337 -0.80 -2.82 9.24
N ALA A 338 -1.77 -2.48 8.39
CA ALA A 338 -3.10 -3.11 8.40
C ALA A 338 -3.14 -4.45 7.64
N LYS A 339 -2.49 -4.54 6.47
CA LYS A 339 -2.48 -5.72 5.58
C LYS A 339 -2.21 -7.04 6.32
N PRO A 340 -1.22 -7.16 7.23
CA PRO A 340 -0.95 -8.40 7.95
C PRO A 340 -2.12 -8.95 8.75
N TYR A 341 -3.01 -8.11 9.27
CA TYR A 341 -4.20 -8.57 10.01
C TYR A 341 -5.20 -9.27 9.09
N PHE A 342 -5.44 -8.70 7.91
CA PHE A 342 -6.39 -9.23 6.92
C PHE A 342 -5.86 -10.41 6.11
N LEU A 343 -4.58 -10.76 6.27
CA LEU A 343 -4.01 -12.03 5.80
C LEU A 343 -4.15 -13.17 6.81
N ARG A 344 -4.31 -12.86 8.10
CA ARG A 344 -4.35 -13.87 9.17
C ARG A 344 -5.75 -14.47 9.30
N GLN A 345 -5.89 -15.76 8.99
CA GLN A 345 -7.16 -16.48 9.11
C GLN A 345 -7.77 -16.41 10.52
N ARG A 346 -6.95 -16.56 11.58
CA ARG A 346 -7.42 -16.42 12.97
C ARG A 346 -7.99 -15.04 13.30
N PHE A 347 -7.49 -14.00 12.64
CA PHE A 347 -8.05 -12.66 12.79
C PHE A 347 -9.43 -12.61 12.15
N LEU A 348 -9.54 -13.06 10.89
CA LEU A 348 -10.78 -13.04 10.09
C LEU A 348 -11.89 -13.96 10.61
N GLN A 349 -11.56 -15.08 11.27
CA GLN A 349 -12.55 -15.99 11.87
C GLN A 349 -13.43 -15.33 12.93
N ARG A 350 -12.96 -14.23 13.52
CA ARG A 350 -13.74 -13.46 14.50
C ARG A 350 -14.41 -12.31 13.78
N ASN A 351 -15.71 -12.17 14.01
CA ASN A 351 -16.52 -11.10 13.45
C ASN A 351 -16.68 -9.92 14.40
N SER A 352 -15.85 -9.83 15.44
CA SER A 352 -15.99 -8.80 16.47
C SER A 352 -15.55 -7.41 16.03
N LEU A 353 -16.01 -6.43 16.79
CA LEU A 353 -15.71 -5.00 16.59
C LEU A 353 -14.20 -4.76 16.61
N LEU A 354 -13.69 -3.99 15.66
CA LEU A 354 -12.30 -3.55 15.66
C LEU A 354 -12.09 -2.49 16.74
N ARG A 355 -11.08 -2.70 17.58
CA ARG A 355 -10.53 -1.69 18.47
C ARG A 355 -9.21 -1.22 17.88
N VAL A 356 -9.18 0.01 17.39
CA VAL A 356 -8.01 0.56 16.70
C VAL A 356 -7.16 1.34 17.68
N THR A 357 -5.85 1.10 17.65
CA THR A 357 -4.84 1.88 18.36
C THR A 357 -3.80 2.37 17.37
N PHE A 358 -3.58 3.68 17.31
CA PHE A 358 -2.49 4.24 16.52
C PHE A 358 -1.19 4.15 17.32
N ALA A 359 -0.16 3.54 16.73
CA ALA A 359 1.16 3.45 17.33
C ALA A 359 1.87 4.80 17.25
N THR A 360 2.29 5.35 18.40
CA THR A 360 3.17 6.52 18.48
C THR A 360 4.48 6.14 19.17
N PHE A 361 5.54 6.91 18.91
CA PHE A 361 6.87 6.65 19.49
C PHE A 361 6.96 7.00 20.99
N GLU A 362 5.94 7.69 21.53
CA GLU A 362 5.91 8.19 22.92
C GLU A 362 4.91 7.43 23.82
N GLY A 363 4.16 6.46 23.28
CA GLY A 363 3.19 5.68 24.04
C GLY A 363 2.07 5.11 23.17
N GLN A 364 1.02 4.57 23.80
CA GLN A 364 -0.26 4.35 23.14
C GLN A 364 -1.11 5.60 23.34
N GLU A 365 -1.75 6.10 22.28
CA GLU A 365 -2.85 7.05 22.45
C GLU A 365 -4.00 6.27 23.11
N ASP A 366 -4.18 6.45 24.42
CA ASP A 366 -5.32 5.90 25.16
C ASP A 366 -6.58 6.62 24.65
N ALA A 367 -7.28 5.98 23.71
CA ALA A 367 -8.56 6.47 23.24
C ALA A 367 -9.61 6.27 24.34
N VAL A 368 -10.26 7.36 24.74
CA VAL A 368 -11.37 7.35 25.71
C VAL A 368 -12.59 6.61 25.13
N ASP A 369 -12.70 6.59 23.79
CA ASP A 369 -13.78 5.98 23.04
C ASP A 369 -13.23 4.94 22.03
N ASN A 370 -14.07 3.98 21.61
CA ASN A 370 -13.68 2.95 20.64
C ASN A 370 -14.19 3.27 19.21
N GLY A 371 -14.86 4.41 19.03
CA GLY A 371 -15.55 4.79 17.78
C GLY A 371 -14.70 5.66 16.87
N GLY A 372 -14.18 6.76 17.40
CA GLY A 372 -13.39 7.77 16.70
C GLY A 372 -12.14 7.18 16.02
N PRO A 373 -11.23 6.52 16.76
CA PRO A 373 -10.01 5.94 16.17
C PRO A 373 -10.30 4.91 15.06
N ARG A 374 -11.41 4.18 15.18
CA ARG A 374 -11.84 3.22 14.17
C ARG A 374 -12.36 3.91 12.90
N ARG A 375 -13.15 4.97 13.03
CA ARG A 375 -13.60 5.78 11.89
C ARG A 375 -12.41 6.43 11.17
N GLU A 376 -11.48 7.00 11.95
CA GLU A 376 -10.24 7.58 11.42
C GLU A 376 -9.43 6.52 10.65
N PHE A 377 -9.25 5.33 11.23
CA PHE A 377 -8.56 4.24 10.56
C PHE A 377 -9.20 3.87 9.23
N PHE A 378 -10.53 3.75 9.16
CA PHE A 378 -11.20 3.43 7.91
C PHE A 378 -11.05 4.54 6.86
N HIS A 379 -11.12 5.80 7.27
CA HIS A 379 -10.88 6.93 6.38
C HIS A 379 -9.47 6.88 5.78
N LEU A 380 -8.44 6.69 6.62
CA LEU A 380 -7.06 6.57 6.17
C LEU A 380 -6.84 5.30 5.32
N LEU A 381 -7.50 4.19 5.67
CA LEU A 381 -7.39 2.92 4.97
C LEU A 381 -7.89 3.04 3.52
N LEU A 382 -8.97 3.78 3.28
CA LEU A 382 -9.50 3.98 1.93
C LEU A 382 -8.46 4.66 1.01
N GLY A 383 -7.82 5.73 1.50
CA GLY A 383 -6.74 6.40 0.78
C GLY A 383 -5.51 5.51 0.55
N ALA A 384 -5.09 4.78 1.58
CA ALA A 384 -3.94 3.87 1.51
C ALA A 384 -4.18 2.70 0.55
N MET A 385 -5.40 2.12 0.54
CA MET A 385 -5.77 1.06 -0.41
C MET A 385 -5.70 1.56 -1.86
N SER A 386 -6.20 2.76 -2.15
CA SER A 386 -6.18 3.29 -3.51
C SER A 386 -4.77 3.62 -4.02
N LYS A 387 -3.88 4.10 -3.13
CA LYS A 387 -2.53 4.57 -3.52
C LYS A 387 -1.45 3.50 -3.40
N GLU A 388 -1.46 2.71 -2.33
CA GLU A 388 -0.34 1.85 -1.92
C GLU A 388 -0.57 0.36 -2.27
N SER A 389 -1.82 -0.10 -2.41
CA SER A 389 -2.09 -1.53 -2.60
C SER A 389 -1.64 -2.08 -3.96
N GLY A 390 -1.53 -1.21 -4.98
CA GLY A 390 -1.28 -1.59 -6.37
C GLY A 390 -2.43 -2.37 -7.03
N THR A 391 -3.62 -2.44 -6.41
CA THR A 391 -4.78 -3.20 -6.89
C THR A 391 -5.78 -2.38 -7.70
N LEU A 392 -5.77 -1.05 -7.55
CA LEU A 392 -6.73 -0.16 -8.21
C LEU A 392 -6.03 0.71 -9.26
N PHE A 393 -6.74 1.02 -10.35
CA PHE A 393 -6.33 1.95 -11.40
C PHE A 393 -7.36 3.06 -11.49
N ASN A 394 -6.91 4.32 -11.45
CA ASN A 394 -7.79 5.49 -11.45
C ASN A 394 -8.15 5.91 -12.89
N THR A 395 -9.43 6.17 -13.13
CA THR A 395 -9.99 6.67 -14.40
C THR A 395 -10.69 8.00 -14.16
N SER A 396 -11.26 8.62 -15.22
CA SER A 396 -12.09 9.82 -15.07
C SER A 396 -13.40 9.57 -14.31
N GLU A 397 -13.89 8.32 -14.30
CA GLU A 397 -15.16 7.93 -13.69
C GLU A 397 -14.98 7.21 -12.34
N GLY A 398 -13.74 7.02 -11.88
CA GLY A 398 -13.41 6.32 -10.62
C GLY A 398 -12.38 5.22 -10.81
N HIS A 399 -12.22 4.39 -9.79
CA HIS A 399 -11.23 3.31 -9.79
C HIS A 399 -11.81 2.02 -10.39
N ILE A 400 -10.99 1.32 -11.16
CA ILE A 400 -11.21 -0.06 -11.60
C ILE A 400 -10.12 -0.98 -11.05
N ILE A 401 -10.27 -2.29 -11.24
CA ILE A 401 -9.22 -3.26 -10.94
C ILE A 401 -8.03 -3.07 -11.88
N ARG A 402 -6.85 -2.91 -11.30
CA ARG A 402 -5.59 -2.80 -12.03
C ARG A 402 -5.06 -4.19 -12.40
N PRO A 403 -4.71 -4.44 -13.67
CA PRO A 403 -3.93 -5.62 -14.05
C PRO A 403 -2.58 -5.63 -13.30
N ASN A 404 -2.45 -6.45 -12.25
CA ASN A 404 -1.23 -6.55 -11.45
C ASN A 404 -0.99 -7.98 -10.95
N PHE A 405 -0.06 -8.67 -11.60
CA PHE A 405 0.29 -10.05 -11.28
C PHE A 405 0.92 -10.20 -9.88
N LYS A 406 1.77 -9.26 -9.45
CA LYS A 406 2.41 -9.32 -8.12
C LYS A 406 1.36 -9.15 -7.00
N ALA A 407 0.40 -8.25 -7.20
CA ALA A 407 -0.73 -8.07 -6.29
C ALA A 407 -1.60 -9.33 -6.22
N LEU A 408 -1.85 -9.99 -7.37
CA LEU A 408 -2.61 -11.24 -7.44
C LEU A 408 -1.94 -12.37 -6.65
N GLN A 409 -0.63 -12.57 -6.85
CA GLN A 409 0.14 -13.60 -6.13
C GLN A 409 0.17 -13.37 -4.62
N SER A 410 0.24 -12.12 -4.17
CA SER A 410 0.24 -11.76 -2.75
C SER A 410 -1.15 -11.71 -2.11
N SER A 411 -2.19 -12.16 -2.83
CA SER A 411 -3.60 -12.11 -2.39
C SER A 411 -4.10 -10.71 -2.04
N ALA A 412 -3.50 -9.67 -2.61
CA ALA A 412 -3.79 -8.27 -2.27
C ALA A 412 -5.23 -7.88 -2.63
N PHE A 413 -5.77 -8.36 -3.75
CA PHE A 413 -7.17 -8.08 -4.13
C PHE A 413 -8.16 -8.63 -3.10
N SER A 414 -7.90 -9.83 -2.56
CA SER A 414 -8.73 -10.43 -1.51
C SER A 414 -8.64 -9.62 -0.21
N VAL A 415 -7.44 -9.12 0.12
CA VAL A 415 -7.24 -8.27 1.29
C VAL A 415 -8.02 -6.96 1.16
N VAL A 416 -7.94 -6.28 0.01
CA VAL A 416 -8.71 -5.06 -0.25
C VAL A 416 -10.22 -5.33 -0.16
N GLY A 417 -10.71 -6.42 -0.77
CA GLY A 417 -12.12 -6.82 -0.65
C GLY A 417 -12.56 -7.02 0.81
N LYS A 418 -11.74 -7.71 1.63
CA LYS A 418 -12.03 -7.92 3.06
C LYS A 418 -12.02 -6.62 3.87
N MET A 419 -11.09 -5.72 3.56
CA MET A 419 -10.99 -4.40 4.18
C MET A 419 -12.23 -3.56 3.88
N LEU A 420 -12.67 -3.52 2.61
CA LEU A 420 -13.89 -2.83 2.21
C LEU A 420 -15.14 -3.41 2.86
N ALA A 421 -15.27 -4.75 2.89
CA ALA A 421 -16.37 -5.41 3.58
C ALA A 421 -16.40 -5.07 5.08
N THR A 422 -15.23 -5.06 5.73
CA THR A 422 -15.10 -4.68 7.14
C THR A 422 -15.46 -3.21 7.37
N MET A 423 -15.06 -2.33 6.45
CA MET A 423 -15.38 -0.91 6.50
C MET A 423 -16.88 -0.65 6.43
N ILE A 424 -17.59 -1.32 5.51
CA ILE A 424 -19.05 -1.20 5.36
C ILE A 424 -19.78 -1.72 6.61
N VAL A 425 -19.37 -2.87 7.13
CA VAL A 425 -20.07 -3.52 8.24
C VAL A 425 -19.77 -2.88 9.59
N GLN A 426 -18.57 -2.32 9.77
CA GLN A 426 -18.15 -1.77 11.07
C GLN A 426 -18.27 -0.25 11.17
N GLY A 427 -18.93 0.40 10.21
CA GLY A 427 -19.24 1.83 10.27
C GLY A 427 -18.09 2.74 9.90
N GLY A 428 -17.31 2.36 8.88
CA GLY A 428 -16.49 3.30 8.12
C GLY A 428 -17.33 4.07 7.10
N GLU A 429 -16.72 5.08 6.48
CA GLU A 429 -17.32 5.81 5.36
C GLU A 429 -17.56 4.90 4.15
N LEU A 430 -18.56 5.23 3.34
CA LEU A 430 -18.84 4.43 2.13
C LEU A 430 -17.71 4.61 1.11
N PRO A 431 -17.13 3.52 0.57
CA PRO A 431 -16.03 3.55 -0.40
C PRO A 431 -16.51 3.97 -1.80
N ARG A 432 -17.02 5.19 -1.93
CA ARG A 432 -17.55 5.79 -3.17
C ARG A 432 -16.44 6.17 -4.15
N ILE A 433 -15.61 5.20 -4.51
CA ILE A 433 -14.37 5.39 -5.28
C ILE A 433 -14.34 4.60 -6.58
N PHE A 434 -15.29 3.70 -6.83
CA PHE A 434 -15.28 2.82 -8.00
C PHE A 434 -16.01 3.41 -9.20
N SER A 435 -15.59 3.01 -10.38
CA SER A 435 -16.27 3.37 -11.62
C SER A 435 -17.61 2.63 -11.76
N PRO A 436 -18.53 3.14 -12.60
CA PRO A 436 -19.82 2.49 -12.83
C PRO A 436 -19.71 1.04 -13.32
N SER A 437 -18.73 0.74 -14.19
CA SER A 437 -18.55 -0.60 -14.76
C SER A 437 -18.09 -1.63 -13.72
N LEU A 438 -17.23 -1.23 -12.78
CA LEU A 438 -16.85 -2.10 -11.66
C LEU A 438 -18.03 -2.31 -10.69
N CYS A 439 -18.84 -1.29 -10.44
CA CYS A 439 -20.05 -1.44 -9.62
C CYS A 439 -21.05 -2.42 -10.26
N GLN A 440 -21.28 -2.29 -11.56
CA GLN A 440 -22.10 -3.22 -12.34
C GLN A 440 -21.57 -4.66 -12.26
N TYR A 441 -20.25 -4.83 -12.36
CA TYR A 441 -19.61 -6.13 -12.20
C TYR A 441 -19.82 -6.73 -10.81
N ILE A 442 -19.69 -5.93 -9.74
CA ILE A 442 -19.93 -6.39 -8.37
C ILE A 442 -21.40 -6.86 -8.22
N GLN A 443 -22.33 -6.10 -8.79
CA GLN A 443 -23.77 -6.39 -8.74
C GLN A 443 -24.15 -7.67 -9.49
N GLY A 444 -23.65 -7.89 -10.71
CA GLY A 444 -24.19 -8.90 -11.63
C GLY A 444 -23.17 -9.71 -12.40
N GLY A 445 -21.87 -9.52 -12.16
CA GLY A 445 -20.81 -10.23 -12.87
C GLY A 445 -20.51 -9.66 -14.27
N ILE A 446 -19.96 -10.52 -15.14
CA ILE A 446 -19.42 -10.11 -16.45
C ILE A 446 -20.51 -9.51 -17.34
N ASP A 447 -21.70 -10.11 -17.37
CA ASP A 447 -22.75 -9.73 -18.32
C ASP A 447 -23.33 -8.35 -18.02
N ASN A 448 -23.35 -7.96 -16.75
CA ASN A 448 -23.87 -6.66 -16.32
C ASN A 448 -22.88 -5.51 -16.53
N ALA A 449 -21.59 -5.79 -16.76
CA ALA A 449 -20.54 -4.77 -16.83
C ALA A 449 -20.37 -4.20 -18.24
N PHE A 450 -20.47 -2.87 -18.35
CA PHE A 450 -20.32 -2.10 -19.59
C PHE A 450 -19.22 -1.04 -19.47
N PRO A 451 -17.94 -1.45 -19.60
CA PRO A 451 -16.83 -0.53 -19.44
C PRO A 451 -16.68 0.43 -20.61
N GLN A 452 -16.08 1.59 -20.34
CA GLN A 452 -15.79 2.63 -21.32
C GLN A 452 -14.33 2.60 -21.78
N ILE A 453 -14.04 3.12 -22.97
CA ILE A 453 -12.68 3.12 -23.54
C ILE A 453 -11.68 3.82 -22.58
N ASP A 454 -12.10 4.88 -21.89
CA ASP A 454 -11.28 5.60 -20.91
C ASP A 454 -10.89 4.79 -19.67
N GLU A 455 -11.53 3.65 -19.45
CA GLU A 455 -11.20 2.74 -18.36
C GLU A 455 -10.08 1.76 -18.73
N VAL A 456 -9.72 1.62 -20.00
CA VAL A 456 -8.62 0.74 -20.42
C VAL A 456 -7.28 1.24 -19.87
N ALA A 457 -6.66 0.51 -18.95
CA ALA A 457 -5.44 0.94 -18.27
C ALA A 457 -4.22 1.10 -19.21
N ASP A 458 -4.17 0.32 -20.28
CA ASP A 458 -3.12 0.42 -21.31
C ASP A 458 -3.37 1.63 -22.22
N ILE A 459 -2.43 2.57 -22.21
CA ILE A 459 -2.53 3.83 -22.96
C ILE A 459 -2.47 3.58 -24.47
N ILE A 460 -1.67 2.62 -24.93
CA ILE A 460 -1.50 2.30 -26.35
C ILE A 460 -2.82 1.71 -26.86
N VAL A 461 -3.35 0.71 -26.17
CA VAL A 461 -4.63 0.08 -26.50
C VAL A 461 -5.75 1.14 -26.49
N ARG A 462 -5.81 1.98 -25.45
CA ARG A 462 -6.79 3.06 -25.35
C ARG A 462 -6.72 4.03 -26.54
N LYS A 463 -5.52 4.51 -26.90
CA LYS A 463 -5.32 5.41 -28.05
C LYS A 463 -5.73 4.72 -29.36
N SER A 464 -5.37 3.45 -29.56
CA SER A 464 -5.79 2.66 -30.73
C SER A 464 -7.30 2.49 -30.81
N LEU A 465 -7.97 2.17 -29.69
CA LEU A 465 -9.43 2.01 -29.65
C LEU A 465 -10.17 3.31 -29.92
N LYS A 466 -9.68 4.46 -29.42
CA LYS A 466 -10.26 5.78 -29.75
C LYS A 466 -10.11 6.10 -31.24
N LYS A 467 -8.91 5.93 -31.81
CA LYS A 467 -8.67 6.11 -33.25
C LYS A 467 -9.59 5.23 -34.08
N LEU A 468 -9.74 3.97 -33.69
CA LEU A 468 -10.67 3.04 -34.33
C LEU A 468 -12.10 3.56 -34.21
N GLN A 469 -12.57 3.92 -33.01
CA GLN A 469 -13.91 4.44 -32.76
C GLN A 469 -14.24 5.71 -33.58
N GLU A 470 -13.24 6.55 -33.88
CA GLU A 470 -13.39 7.81 -34.62
C GLU A 470 -13.28 7.67 -36.15
N ALA A 471 -12.83 6.51 -36.65
CA ALA A 471 -12.66 6.26 -38.08
C ALA A 471 -13.99 6.48 -38.85
N LYS A 472 -13.94 7.05 -40.05
CA LYS A 472 -15.16 7.35 -40.83
C LYS A 472 -15.27 6.52 -42.10
N THR A 473 -14.16 6.00 -42.61
CA THR A 473 -14.14 5.19 -43.83
C THR A 473 -13.63 3.77 -43.56
N GLN A 474 -13.97 2.83 -44.46
CA GLN A 474 -13.48 1.45 -44.38
C GLN A 474 -11.95 1.37 -44.53
N LEU A 475 -11.34 2.28 -45.28
CA LEU A 475 -9.89 2.36 -45.44
C LEU A 475 -9.22 2.78 -44.12
N ASP A 476 -9.77 3.79 -43.43
CA ASP A 476 -9.26 4.22 -42.12
C ASP A 476 -9.35 3.10 -41.09
N VAL A 477 -10.48 2.37 -41.05
CA VAL A 477 -10.67 1.21 -40.16
C VAL A 477 -9.60 0.15 -40.43
N ASN A 478 -9.40 -0.22 -41.70
CA ASN A 478 -8.40 -1.23 -42.07
C ASN A 478 -6.98 -0.78 -41.70
N LYS A 479 -6.66 0.51 -41.90
CA LYS A 479 -5.37 1.08 -41.53
C LYS A 479 -5.16 1.03 -40.01
N CYS A 480 -6.08 1.60 -39.23
CA CYS A 480 -6.02 1.59 -37.77
C CYS A 480 -5.94 0.16 -37.22
N TRP A 481 -6.71 -0.78 -37.78
CA TRP A 481 -6.67 -2.18 -37.34
C TRP A 481 -5.34 -2.85 -37.66
N THR A 482 -4.77 -2.56 -38.83
CA THR A 482 -3.48 -3.13 -39.23
C THR A 482 -2.36 -2.66 -38.28
N GLU A 483 -2.38 -1.39 -37.88
CA GLU A 483 -1.45 -0.76 -36.93
C GLU A 483 -1.61 -1.24 -35.47
N CYS A 484 -2.71 -1.92 -35.11
CA CYS A 484 -2.89 -2.46 -33.76
C CYS A 484 -2.02 -3.70 -33.54
N GLU A 485 -0.82 -3.55 -32.98
CA GLU A 485 0.08 -4.67 -32.68
C GLU A 485 -0.51 -5.62 -31.63
N TRP A 486 -1.11 -5.07 -30.57
CA TRP A 486 -1.69 -5.82 -29.44
C TRP A 486 -2.84 -6.77 -29.82
N LYS A 487 -3.38 -6.70 -31.05
CA LYS A 487 -4.44 -7.61 -31.50
C LYS A 487 -3.95 -9.06 -31.60
N VAL A 488 -2.64 -9.27 -31.80
CA VAL A 488 -2.05 -10.61 -31.91
C VAL A 488 -2.02 -11.35 -30.57
N ASP A 489 -2.14 -10.62 -29.47
CA ASP A 489 -2.17 -11.18 -28.11
C ASP A 489 -3.58 -11.67 -27.70
N ILE A 490 -4.58 -11.54 -28.59
CA ILE A 490 -5.97 -11.86 -28.31
C ILE A 490 -6.52 -12.77 -29.41
N ASP A 491 -6.72 -14.03 -29.05
CA ASP A 491 -7.37 -15.00 -29.92
C ASP A 491 -8.85 -14.68 -30.12
N GLY A 492 -9.36 -15.01 -31.32
CA GLY A 492 -10.77 -14.83 -31.68
C GLY A 492 -11.14 -13.44 -32.23
N LEU A 493 -10.17 -12.51 -32.34
CA LEU A 493 -10.41 -11.23 -33.01
C LEU A 493 -10.49 -11.40 -34.53
N PRO A 494 -11.34 -10.62 -35.22
CA PRO A 494 -11.53 -10.74 -36.66
C PRO A 494 -10.30 -10.24 -37.43
N LEU A 495 -9.93 -10.94 -38.51
CA LEU A 495 -8.84 -10.51 -39.40
C LEU A 495 -9.16 -9.21 -40.14
N LYS A 496 -10.44 -8.96 -40.44
CA LYS A 496 -10.95 -7.76 -41.11
C LYS A 496 -12.16 -7.24 -40.36
N ILE A 497 -12.27 -5.92 -40.24
CA ILE A 497 -13.38 -5.26 -39.53
C ILE A 497 -14.22 -4.51 -40.53
N ASN A 498 -15.53 -4.70 -40.49
CA ASN A 498 -16.46 -3.87 -41.24
C ASN A 498 -16.72 -2.55 -40.50
N LEU A 499 -16.84 -1.46 -41.25
CA LEU A 499 -17.14 -0.12 -40.71
C LEU A 499 -18.37 -0.12 -39.78
N ASN A 500 -19.40 -0.89 -40.13
CA ASN A 500 -20.67 -0.96 -39.39
C ASN A 500 -20.54 -1.71 -38.06
N GLU A 501 -19.66 -2.71 -37.97
CA GLU A 501 -19.51 -3.61 -36.80
C GLU A 501 -18.42 -3.11 -35.84
N ARG A 502 -17.66 -2.10 -36.25
CA ARG A 502 -16.52 -1.57 -35.50
C ARG A 502 -16.84 -1.20 -34.05
N HIS A 503 -17.98 -0.57 -33.81
CA HIS A 503 -18.38 -0.13 -32.47
C HIS A 503 -18.62 -1.33 -31.53
N ILE A 504 -19.15 -2.43 -32.05
CA ILE A 504 -19.34 -3.69 -31.31
C ILE A 504 -17.98 -4.22 -30.90
N LEU A 505 -17.05 -4.32 -31.86
CA LEU A 505 -15.70 -4.81 -31.60
C LEU A 505 -14.94 -3.92 -30.60
N VAL A 506 -15.04 -2.60 -30.71
CA VAL A 506 -14.44 -1.67 -29.75
C VAL A 506 -14.97 -1.93 -28.34
N ASN A 507 -16.28 -2.14 -28.19
CA ASN A 507 -16.89 -2.47 -26.91
C ASN A 507 -16.44 -3.85 -26.39
N GLU A 508 -16.35 -4.86 -27.24
CA GLU A 508 -15.88 -6.20 -26.88
C GLU A 508 -14.43 -6.19 -26.40
N ILE A 509 -13.54 -5.49 -27.13
CA ILE A 509 -12.14 -5.35 -26.75
C ILE A 509 -12.01 -4.54 -25.46
N THR A 510 -12.80 -3.48 -25.30
CA THR A 510 -12.85 -2.71 -24.04
C THR A 510 -13.26 -3.61 -22.87
N LYS A 511 -14.32 -4.42 -23.04
CA LYS A 511 -14.77 -5.40 -22.05
C LYS A 511 -13.71 -6.47 -21.78
N TYR A 512 -12.99 -6.90 -22.81
CA TYR A 512 -11.87 -7.83 -22.65
C TYR A 512 -10.78 -7.26 -21.75
N TYR A 513 -10.26 -6.06 -22.05
CA TYR A 513 -9.16 -5.47 -21.29
C TYR A 513 -9.54 -5.06 -19.87
N VAL A 514 -10.77 -4.59 -19.64
CA VAL A 514 -11.19 -4.08 -18.32
C VAL A 514 -11.71 -5.21 -17.42
N ILE A 515 -12.46 -6.16 -17.97
CA ILE A 515 -13.15 -7.21 -17.20
C ILE A 515 -12.53 -8.59 -17.41
N ILE A 516 -12.51 -9.10 -18.64
CA ILE A 516 -12.16 -10.51 -18.91
C ILE A 516 -10.69 -10.80 -18.56
N ARG A 517 -9.76 -9.95 -19.00
CA ARG A 517 -8.33 -10.04 -18.69
C ARG A 517 -8.04 -9.91 -17.19
N CYS A 518 -8.90 -9.20 -16.46
CA CYS A 518 -8.82 -9.00 -15.02
C CYS A 518 -9.57 -10.06 -14.21
N LYS A 519 -10.15 -11.10 -14.83
CA LYS A 519 -11.08 -12.04 -14.19
C LYS A 519 -10.53 -12.66 -12.90
N SER A 520 -9.29 -13.13 -12.90
CA SER A 520 -8.67 -13.73 -11.69
C SER A 520 -8.50 -12.73 -10.54
N MET A 521 -8.22 -11.48 -10.85
CA MET A 521 -8.07 -10.39 -9.88
C MET A 521 -9.44 -9.95 -9.34
N LEU A 522 -10.42 -9.85 -10.23
CA LEU A 522 -11.82 -9.59 -9.89
C LEU A 522 -12.40 -10.71 -9.02
N ASP A 523 -12.15 -11.98 -9.35
CA ASP A 523 -12.60 -13.12 -8.54
C ASP A 523 -11.99 -13.09 -7.15
N GLN A 524 -10.68 -12.83 -7.05
CA GLN A 524 -10.00 -12.70 -5.78
C GLN A 524 -10.54 -11.51 -4.96
N PHE A 525 -10.82 -10.38 -5.62
CA PHE A 525 -11.44 -9.20 -5.01
C PHE A 525 -12.85 -9.49 -4.48
N ILE A 526 -13.71 -10.09 -5.31
CA ILE A 526 -15.09 -10.47 -4.97
C ILE A 526 -15.12 -11.50 -3.85
N GLN A 527 -14.21 -12.48 -3.87
CA GLN A 527 -14.03 -13.41 -2.77
C GLN A 527 -13.67 -12.68 -1.47
N GLY A 528 -12.80 -11.67 -1.53
CA GLY A 528 -12.51 -10.82 -0.38
C GLY A 528 -13.75 -10.07 0.12
N LEU A 529 -14.51 -9.50 -0.82
CA LEU A 529 -15.73 -8.73 -0.54
C LEU A 529 -16.87 -9.60 0.04
N SER A 530 -16.84 -10.91 -0.18
CA SER A 530 -17.77 -11.85 0.47
C SER A 530 -17.61 -11.93 1.99
N TYR A 531 -16.53 -11.38 2.55
CA TYR A 531 -16.37 -11.30 4.00
C TYR A 531 -17.55 -10.55 4.64
N TYR A 532 -17.98 -11.00 5.82
CA TYR A 532 -19.23 -10.58 6.46
C TYR A 532 -20.51 -10.76 5.58
N GLY A 533 -20.49 -11.61 4.55
CA GLY A 533 -21.63 -11.79 3.65
C GLY A 533 -22.00 -10.53 2.87
N VAL A 534 -21.07 -9.58 2.71
CA VAL A 534 -21.35 -8.28 2.07
C VAL A 534 -21.66 -8.46 0.59
N LEU A 535 -21.00 -9.39 -0.10
CA LEU A 535 -21.31 -9.68 -1.50
C LEU A 535 -22.77 -10.13 -1.71
N ASP A 536 -23.24 -11.07 -0.88
CA ASP A 536 -24.62 -11.57 -0.98
C ASP A 536 -25.62 -10.48 -0.63
N PHE A 537 -25.31 -9.65 0.39
CA PHE A 537 -26.10 -8.47 0.73
C PHE A 537 -26.22 -7.50 -0.46
N ILE A 538 -25.11 -7.20 -1.15
CA ILE A 538 -25.11 -6.33 -2.33
C ILE A 538 -25.97 -6.91 -3.45
N ARG A 539 -25.83 -8.21 -3.70
CA ARG A 539 -26.56 -8.88 -4.80
C ARG A 539 -28.04 -9.10 -4.50
N SER A 540 -28.44 -9.05 -3.23
CA SER A 540 -29.83 -9.18 -2.80
C SER A 540 -30.68 -7.97 -3.17
N SER A 541 -30.07 -6.80 -3.39
CA SER A 541 -30.78 -5.56 -3.71
C SER A 541 -30.22 -4.95 -5.01
N LYS A 542 -31.07 -4.78 -6.02
CA LYS A 542 -30.69 -4.11 -7.27
C LYS A 542 -30.15 -2.70 -6.96
N GLY A 543 -29.11 -2.27 -7.68
CA GLY A 543 -28.50 -0.96 -7.52
C GLY A 543 -27.61 -0.79 -6.27
N MET A 544 -27.61 -1.72 -5.31
CA MET A 544 -26.86 -1.55 -4.05
C MET A 544 -25.36 -1.33 -4.28
N ALA A 545 -24.73 -2.01 -5.24
CA ALA A 545 -23.33 -1.79 -5.56
C ALA A 545 -23.06 -0.33 -5.98
N HIS A 546 -23.97 0.28 -6.73
CA HIS A 546 -23.86 1.68 -7.13
C HIS A 546 -23.94 2.60 -5.91
N HIS A 547 -24.92 2.37 -5.01
CA HIS A 547 -25.04 3.18 -3.79
C HIS A 547 -23.85 3.04 -2.84
N LEU A 548 -23.21 1.87 -2.75
CA LEU A 548 -22.07 1.69 -1.84
C LEU A 548 -20.75 2.20 -2.41
N PHE A 549 -20.51 2.01 -3.71
CA PHE A 549 -19.18 2.15 -4.29
C PHE A 549 -19.04 3.22 -5.38
N SER A 550 -20.13 3.66 -6.01
CA SER A 550 -20.04 4.55 -7.17
C SER A 550 -19.44 5.90 -6.82
N CYS A 551 -18.43 6.30 -7.59
CA CYS A 551 -17.82 7.61 -7.53
C CYS A 551 -18.79 8.67 -8.10
N LYS A 552 -19.36 9.52 -7.25
CA LYS A 552 -20.21 10.64 -7.70
C LYS A 552 -19.34 11.84 -8.06
N LYS A 553 -19.29 12.22 -9.34
CA LYS A 553 -18.73 13.52 -9.78
C LYS A 553 -19.55 14.64 -9.15
N GLY A 554 -19.07 15.23 -8.06
CA GLY A 554 -19.75 16.30 -7.33
C GLY A 554 -20.20 15.96 -5.91
N GLY A 555 -19.91 14.76 -5.39
CA GLY A 555 -20.26 14.35 -4.02
C GLY A 555 -19.32 14.87 -2.93
N LYS A 556 -18.80 16.10 -3.03
CA LYS A 556 -18.03 16.70 -1.92
C LYS A 556 -19.00 17.09 -0.82
N VAL A 557 -18.58 16.95 0.44
CA VAL A 557 -19.40 17.40 1.57
C VAL A 557 -19.62 18.89 1.44
N ASN A 558 -20.89 19.29 1.42
CA ASN A 558 -21.29 20.69 1.37
C ASN A 558 -21.67 21.20 2.75
N VAL A 559 -21.83 22.52 2.88
CA VAL A 559 -22.15 23.15 4.16
C VAL A 559 -23.48 22.64 4.73
N GLN A 560 -24.47 22.41 3.87
CA GLN A 560 -25.78 21.89 4.27
C GLN A 560 -25.70 20.50 4.91
N GLN A 561 -24.85 19.62 4.38
CA GLN A 561 -24.59 18.30 4.95
C GLN A 561 -23.91 18.39 6.31
N VAL A 562 -22.93 19.30 6.48
CA VAL A 562 -22.29 19.53 7.79
C VAL A 562 -23.32 20.00 8.82
N ILE A 563 -24.17 20.97 8.46
CA ILE A 563 -25.21 21.52 9.34
C ILE A 563 -26.27 20.46 9.69
N LYS A 564 -26.71 19.64 8.72
CA LYS A 564 -27.66 18.54 8.96
C LYS A 564 -27.09 17.51 9.95
N THR A 565 -25.77 17.31 9.91
CA THR A 565 -25.05 16.31 10.72
C THR A 565 -24.72 16.81 12.12
N LEU A 566 -24.11 17.99 12.24
CA LEU A 566 -23.65 18.57 13.50
C LEU A 566 -24.73 19.46 14.13
N LYS A 567 -25.69 18.84 14.83
CA LYS A 567 -26.81 19.59 15.41
C LYS A 567 -26.39 20.35 16.67
N PRO A 568 -26.65 21.66 16.77
CA PRO A 568 -26.35 22.42 17.98
C PRO A 568 -27.29 22.06 19.14
N ALA A 569 -26.70 21.79 20.30
CA ALA A 569 -27.37 21.59 21.57
C ALA A 569 -27.48 22.93 22.30
N PHE A 570 -28.49 23.71 21.91
CA PHE A 570 -28.68 25.05 22.44
C PHE A 570 -29.25 25.09 23.86
N SER A 571 -28.94 26.17 24.57
CA SER A 571 -29.59 26.56 25.82
C SER A 571 -31.11 26.81 25.62
N PRO A 572 -31.92 26.68 26.68
CA PRO A 572 -33.36 26.96 26.63
C PRO A 572 -33.70 28.38 26.15
N GLN A 573 -34.86 28.53 25.50
CA GLN A 573 -35.36 29.83 25.06
C GLN A 573 -35.53 30.80 26.25
N GLY A 574 -35.20 32.07 26.04
CA GLY A 574 -35.24 33.11 27.09
C GLY A 574 -33.94 33.26 27.91
N ASN A 575 -32.94 32.38 27.71
CA ASN A 575 -31.63 32.52 28.33
C ASN A 575 -30.72 33.45 27.49
N GLN A 576 -30.03 34.40 28.10
CA GLN A 576 -29.04 35.25 27.39
C GLN A 576 -27.92 34.42 26.73
N ARG A 577 -27.62 33.23 27.28
CA ARG A 577 -26.68 32.29 26.65
C ARG A 577 -27.13 31.87 25.26
N ARG A 578 -28.43 31.61 25.06
CA ARG A 578 -29.01 31.21 23.76
C ARG A 578 -28.70 32.21 22.66
N VAL A 579 -28.81 33.51 22.97
CA VAL A 579 -28.53 34.59 22.02
C VAL A 579 -27.06 34.55 21.57
N LYS A 580 -26.12 34.35 22.51
CA LYS A 580 -24.69 34.23 22.19
C LYS A 580 -24.41 32.97 21.37
N GLU A 581 -25.03 31.84 21.72
CA GLU A 581 -24.87 30.57 21.01
C GLU A 581 -25.37 30.64 19.57
N GLU A 582 -26.49 31.32 19.32
CA GLU A 582 -27.01 31.55 17.97
C GLU A 582 -26.08 32.42 17.12
N ILE A 583 -25.48 33.47 17.71
CA ILE A 583 -24.47 34.29 17.04
C ILE A 583 -23.25 33.45 16.69
N VAL A 584 -22.74 32.64 17.61
CA VAL A 584 -21.60 31.74 17.35
C VAL A 584 -21.92 30.76 16.22
N MET A 585 -23.13 30.19 16.20
CA MET A 585 -23.54 29.31 15.10
C MET A 585 -23.65 30.04 13.76
N ALA A 586 -24.14 31.27 13.74
CA ALA A 586 -24.18 32.08 12.52
C ALA A 586 -22.77 32.34 11.98
N ILE A 587 -21.81 32.67 12.86
CA ILE A 587 -20.39 32.85 12.50
C ILE A 587 -19.79 31.53 11.99
N PHE A 588 -20.07 30.41 12.67
CA PHE A 588 -19.59 29.10 12.25
C PHE A 588 -20.13 28.71 10.86
N ILE A 589 -21.41 28.96 10.58
CA ILE A 589 -22.00 28.72 9.26
C ILE A 589 -21.38 29.63 8.19
N ALA A 590 -21.10 30.90 8.51
CA ALA A 590 -20.42 31.81 7.60
C ALA A 590 -18.98 31.33 7.28
N PHE A 591 -18.26 30.84 8.29
CA PHE A 591 -16.96 30.20 8.12
C PHE A 591 -17.02 28.94 7.25
N LEU A 592 -18.03 28.08 7.44
CA LEU A 592 -18.21 26.91 6.59
C LEU A 592 -18.46 27.30 5.12
N LYS A 593 -19.22 28.37 4.88
CA LYS A 593 -19.46 28.91 3.52
C LYS A 593 -18.20 29.48 2.90
N SER A 594 -17.39 30.23 3.65
CA SER A 594 -16.13 30.75 3.10
C SER A 594 -15.13 29.65 2.75
N ILE A 595 -15.16 28.50 3.45
CA ILE A 595 -14.43 27.30 3.04
C ILE A 595 -14.99 26.72 1.74
N GLU A 596 -16.31 26.57 1.63
CA GLU A 596 -16.98 26.01 0.46
C GLU A 596 -16.77 26.86 -0.81
N ASP A 597 -16.83 28.18 -0.67
CA ASP A 597 -16.66 29.15 -1.75
C ASP A 597 -15.18 29.43 -2.07
N GLY A 598 -14.24 28.95 -1.23
CA GLY A 598 -12.80 29.18 -1.40
C GLY A 598 -12.33 30.60 -1.03
N THR A 599 -13.19 31.41 -0.39
CA THR A 599 -12.95 32.82 -0.03
C THR A 599 -12.42 33.00 1.39
N LEU A 600 -12.16 31.91 2.13
CA LEU A 600 -11.67 31.97 3.51
C LEU A 600 -10.38 32.79 3.65
N GLN A 601 -9.46 32.71 2.68
CA GLN A 601 -8.22 33.46 2.72
C GLN A 601 -8.48 34.98 2.67
N GLU A 602 -9.34 35.44 1.75
CA GLU A 602 -9.72 36.86 1.63
C GLU A 602 -10.38 37.36 2.92
N CYS A 603 -11.29 36.55 3.49
CA CYS A 603 -11.95 36.88 4.76
C CYS A 603 -10.97 37.03 5.93
N LEU A 604 -9.85 36.29 5.91
CA LEU A 604 -8.83 36.34 6.96
C LEU A 604 -7.82 37.47 6.72
N GLU A 605 -7.55 37.82 5.47
CA GLU A 605 -6.68 38.96 5.11
C GLU A 605 -7.33 40.31 5.45
N ASP A 606 -8.66 40.41 5.37
CA ASP A 606 -9.44 41.56 5.85
C ASP A 606 -9.46 41.69 7.38
N SER A 607 -8.94 40.69 8.11
CA SER A 607 -8.84 40.68 9.56
C SER A 607 -7.43 41.07 10.03
N ASP A 608 -7.28 41.58 11.25
CA ASP A 608 -5.97 41.88 11.86
C ASP A 608 -5.11 40.61 12.14
N TRP A 609 -5.55 39.43 11.69
CA TRP A 609 -4.90 38.15 11.93
C TRP A 609 -3.76 37.87 10.95
N LYS A 610 -2.55 37.69 11.47
CA LYS A 610 -1.38 37.32 10.66
C LYS A 610 -1.26 35.81 10.51
N LEU A 611 -1.62 35.30 9.34
CA LEU A 611 -1.47 33.89 8.99
C LEU A 611 0.00 33.50 8.82
N THR A 612 0.36 32.35 9.38
CA THR A 612 1.64 31.67 9.13
C THR A 612 1.68 31.08 7.73
N GLU A 613 2.88 30.83 7.20
CA GLU A 613 3.05 30.21 5.87
C GLU A 613 2.42 28.80 5.80
N GLN A 614 2.41 28.07 6.92
CA GLN A 614 1.74 26.77 7.00
C GLN A 614 0.21 26.91 6.89
N GLU A 615 -0.39 27.86 7.61
CA GLU A 615 -1.84 28.12 7.54
C GLU A 615 -2.25 28.56 6.12
N LYS A 616 -1.47 29.45 5.49
CA LYS A 616 -1.69 29.86 4.09
C LYS A 616 -1.64 28.68 3.12
N SER A 617 -0.78 27.68 3.38
CA SER A 617 -0.72 26.48 2.54
C SER A 617 -1.90 25.51 2.75
N ILE A 618 -2.50 25.52 3.94
CA ILE A 618 -3.60 24.61 4.31
C ILE A 618 -4.96 25.19 3.93
N ILE A 619 -5.16 26.50 4.05
CA ILE A 619 -6.45 27.17 3.80
C ILE A 619 -7.05 26.80 2.43
N PRO A 620 -6.30 26.83 1.31
CA PRO A 620 -6.85 26.46 -0.01
C PRO A 620 -7.24 24.98 -0.12
N LEU A 621 -6.75 24.12 0.77
CA LEU A 621 -7.03 22.69 0.80
C LEU A 621 -8.21 22.34 1.70
N LEU A 622 -8.65 23.26 2.56
CA LEU A 622 -9.78 23.03 3.46
C LEU A 622 -11.07 22.84 2.67
N THR A 623 -11.90 21.95 3.18
CA THR A 623 -13.22 21.64 2.63
C THR A 623 -14.17 21.38 3.81
N PRO A 624 -15.50 21.46 3.62
CA PRO A 624 -16.43 21.13 4.69
C PRO A 624 -16.26 19.68 5.21
N SER A 625 -15.75 18.75 4.39
CA SER A 625 -15.38 17.39 4.82
C SER A 625 -14.34 17.37 5.95
N HIS A 626 -13.37 18.29 5.95
CA HIS A 626 -12.36 18.37 7.00
C HIS A 626 -12.98 18.74 8.35
N MET A 627 -14.08 19.50 8.37
CA MET A 627 -14.80 19.85 9.59
C MET A 627 -15.53 18.65 10.18
N LEU A 628 -16.12 17.80 9.33
CA LEU A 628 -16.68 16.52 9.78
C LEU A 628 -15.59 15.58 10.28
N LEU A 629 -14.46 15.51 9.59
CA LEU A 629 -13.32 14.67 10.00
C LEU A 629 -12.82 15.09 11.38
N PHE A 630 -12.62 16.39 11.61
CA PHE A 630 -12.25 16.94 12.92
C PHE A 630 -13.28 16.59 14.00
N ALA A 631 -14.57 16.81 13.73
CA ALA A 631 -15.63 16.64 14.73
C ALA A 631 -15.99 15.18 15.03
N THR A 632 -15.80 14.27 14.07
CA THR A 632 -16.38 12.91 14.13
C THR A 632 -15.39 11.78 13.83
N GLY A 633 -14.18 12.09 13.37
CA GLY A 633 -13.23 11.10 12.87
C GLY A 633 -13.59 10.50 11.50
N ALA A 634 -14.64 11.00 10.83
CA ALA A 634 -15.01 10.61 9.48
C ALA A 634 -15.22 11.84 8.57
N ALA A 635 -14.68 11.80 7.35
CA ALA A 635 -14.82 12.90 6.39
C ALA A 635 -16.21 12.94 5.73
N ASN A 636 -17.01 11.89 5.89
CA ASN A 636 -18.37 11.72 5.39
C ASN A 636 -19.24 10.99 6.43
N THR A 637 -20.54 10.95 6.18
CA THR A 637 -21.45 10.12 6.99
C THR A 637 -21.07 8.64 6.85
N PRO A 638 -20.84 7.91 7.97
CA PRO A 638 -20.55 6.49 7.94
C PRO A 638 -21.65 5.67 7.29
N SER A 639 -21.29 4.49 6.77
CA SER A 639 -22.19 3.51 6.15
C SER A 639 -23.36 3.09 7.04
N ILE A 640 -23.14 2.95 8.35
CA ILE A 640 -24.17 2.67 9.35
C ILE A 640 -24.72 3.93 10.02
N GLY A 641 -24.43 5.12 9.48
CA GLY A 641 -24.69 6.41 10.11
C GLY A 641 -23.90 6.61 11.41
N PHE A 642 -24.09 7.77 12.04
CA PHE A 642 -23.50 8.05 13.34
C PHE A 642 -24.38 7.57 14.48
N ASP A 643 -23.75 6.96 15.49
CA ASP A 643 -24.37 6.58 16.76
C ASP A 643 -23.32 6.71 17.89
N PRO A 644 -23.53 7.61 18.89
CA PRO A 644 -24.61 8.59 18.97
C PRO A 644 -24.53 9.66 17.86
N LYS A 645 -25.62 10.40 17.65
CA LYS A 645 -25.64 11.49 16.67
C LYS A 645 -24.67 12.62 17.09
N PRO A 646 -23.82 13.14 16.18
CA PRO A 646 -22.91 14.23 16.48
C PRO A 646 -23.69 15.49 16.88
N MET A 647 -23.12 16.25 17.82
CA MET A 647 -23.72 17.50 18.27
C MET A 647 -22.67 18.54 18.60
N ILE A 648 -23.06 19.80 18.49
CA ILE A 648 -22.24 20.95 18.92
C ILE A 648 -22.73 21.39 20.29
N THR A 649 -21.85 21.39 21.28
CA THR A 649 -22.13 21.89 22.62
C THR A 649 -21.38 23.19 22.88
N PHE A 650 -22.04 24.14 23.54
CA PHE A 650 -21.45 25.44 23.84
C PHE A 650 -20.85 25.45 25.24
N VAL A 651 -19.54 25.68 25.30
CA VAL A 651 -18.80 25.80 26.57
C VAL A 651 -18.68 27.29 26.90
N HIS A 652 -19.24 27.68 28.04
CA HIS A 652 -19.28 29.07 28.50
C HIS A 652 -18.13 29.41 29.48
N ASP A 653 -17.03 28.67 29.40
CA ASP A 653 -15.84 28.83 30.24
C ASP A 653 -14.84 29.78 29.56
N GLU A 654 -14.50 30.89 30.23
CA GLU A 654 -13.61 31.93 29.72
C GLU A 654 -12.17 31.41 29.45
N GLY A 655 -11.80 30.26 30.03
CA GLY A 655 -10.49 29.64 29.81
C GLY A 655 -10.37 28.79 28.55
N LYS A 656 -11.48 28.52 27.83
CA LYS A 656 -11.49 27.66 26.64
C LYS A 656 -11.86 28.45 25.39
N SER A 657 -10.85 28.87 24.64
CA SER A 657 -11.01 29.66 23.41
C SER A 657 -10.94 28.85 22.11
N ILE A 658 -10.44 27.61 22.16
CA ILE A 658 -10.25 26.76 20.97
C ILE A 658 -11.32 25.66 20.94
N PRO A 659 -12.00 25.44 19.79
CA PRO A 659 -12.91 24.31 19.63
C PRO A 659 -12.18 22.98 19.85
N SER A 660 -12.79 22.07 20.60
CA SER A 660 -12.28 20.72 20.83
C SER A 660 -13.32 19.69 20.39
N ALA A 661 -12.88 18.63 19.73
CA ALA A 661 -13.73 17.51 19.36
C ALA A 661 -13.52 16.32 20.32
N GLN A 662 -14.61 15.64 20.66
CA GLN A 662 -14.60 14.31 21.26
C GLN A 662 -15.15 13.36 20.19
N THR A 663 -14.24 12.89 19.33
CA THR A 663 -14.57 12.16 18.11
C THR A 663 -15.18 10.82 18.37
#